data_AF-A0A1S2XZX9-F1
#
_entry.id   AF-A0A1S2XZX9-F1
#
_cell.length_a   1.000
_cell.length_b   1.000
_cell.length_c   1.000
_cell.angle_alpha   90.00
_cell.angle_beta   90.00
_cell.angle_gamma   90.00
#
_symmetry.space_group_name_H-M   'P 1'
#
loop_
_entity.id
_entity.type
_entity.pdbx_description
1 polymer ?
#
loop_
_entity_poly.entity_id
_entity_poly.type
_entity_poly.pdbx_seq_one_letter_code
_entity_poly.pdbx_strand_id
1 'polypeptide(L)'
;MAAPVPPGAPRPGTNTPHPPPPNYIPNLRGNSDSLADNMHNLNLNRPPMTSNPVSRPPPFAQPPPFHSSGPSPPGISASSPPFSRPGPPPGTMVRPTGPPSGPPNIAPGRPTGPPPGQPSPFGSRPPPNSLSPSLGSVQPPVSGVPPPGGSPPVRPHGPPLQNFGARPSPSPFTAPPTSAPPGMPPTNAPSNLMSNGPPVFSAGAMPGPQRFPVGGVSQPPVGPPTMRAPPPPVGQPQSPYQMAPQGMMQPPSSPFATPSWQTQSQQVVPPPPVPGPQPPRMFGMPPPLPNQSMTTTISPAVGQTGAPMAGPSKIDPNQIPRPTPGSSVIVHETRQGNQATIPPPATSDFIVRDTGNCSPRYMKCTINQVPFTADLLTTSGMQLAMLVQPLALPHPSEEPIQVVDFGESGPVRCSRCKAYINPFMKFIDQGRRFICNLCGFSDETPRDYHCNLGPDGRRRDADERPELCRGTVEFVATKEFMVREPMPAVYFFLIDVSMNAVQTGATAAACSAISQVIADLPEGPLTKVGVATFDSTIHFYNLKRALQQPLMLIVPDVQDVYTPLQTDVIVPLSECRQHLELLLESIPTMFQSNRTSESAFGAAIKAAFLAMKDTGGKLLVFQSVLPSIGIGALSAREAEGRTNISAGEKEAHKLLQPADKTLKELAVELAEYQVCVDVFVTTQTYVDIASISAISRTTGGQVYYYYPFSAVSDPAKLYNDLRWNVTRPQGFEAVMRVRCSQGIQVQEYYGNFCKRIPTDVDLPGIDCDKTFMVTLKHDDKLQDGSECAFQCALLYTTVYGQRRIRVITLSLPVTSMLSNLFRAADLDTQFCCFLKQAASEIPSKPLPLVREQVTNLCINALFSYRKFCATVSSSGQLILPEALKLLPLYTLALTKSTGLRTEGKIDERSFWINYVSSLSAPLAIPLVYPRMLAIHDLDSKEDEESVIPSFLPLSSEHISDDGVYLLENGHDCLIYVGDSVNPDIVRKLFGVSTVDEIPTLFVLQQLENPLSKKLNEVVNEIRRQRFCYLRFKLCRKGDPSGVLFFSYMIEDKSAGGFSYVEFLIHVHRQIQNKMAS
;
A
#
# COMPACT_ATOMS: atom_id res chain seq x y z
N MET A 1 -23.97 43.64 -32.28
CA MET A 1 -23.51 44.44 -33.45
C MET A 1 -22.07 44.86 -33.19
N ALA A 2 -21.29 45.09 -34.25
CA ALA A 2 -19.97 45.77 -34.28
C ALA A 2 -18.84 45.26 -33.34
N ALA A 3 -17.68 44.95 -33.94
CA ALA A 3 -16.38 44.71 -33.29
C ALA A 3 -15.47 45.95 -33.55
N PRO A 4 -14.10 45.91 -33.56
CA PRO A 4 -13.10 44.96 -33.02
C PRO A 4 -11.86 45.67 -32.33
N VAL A 5 -10.75 44.92 -32.13
CA VAL A 5 -9.31 45.36 -32.08
C VAL A 5 -8.60 45.58 -30.70
N PRO A 6 -7.44 44.90 -30.44
CA PRO A 6 -6.44 45.16 -29.37
C PRO A 6 -5.13 45.79 -29.96
N PRO A 7 -3.90 45.75 -29.37
CA PRO A 7 -3.40 45.42 -28.01
C PRO A 7 -2.49 46.54 -27.39
N GLY A 8 -1.88 46.31 -26.21
CA GLY A 8 -0.87 47.21 -25.63
C GLY A 8 -0.09 46.63 -24.42
N ALA A 9 1.18 47.01 -24.24
CA ALA A 9 2.15 46.41 -23.30
C ALA A 9 2.35 47.26 -22.00
N PRO A 10 3.10 46.79 -20.98
CA PRO A 10 2.83 47.13 -19.57
C PRO A 10 3.54 48.36 -18.98
N ARG A 11 3.13 48.72 -17.75
CA ARG A 11 3.93 49.52 -16.80
C ARG A 11 4.02 48.81 -15.43
N PRO A 12 5.10 49.02 -14.64
CA PRO A 12 5.42 48.18 -13.49
C PRO A 12 4.96 48.75 -12.13
N GLY A 13 4.93 47.88 -11.11
CA GLY A 13 5.28 48.28 -9.74
C GLY A 13 4.17 48.30 -8.67
N THR A 14 3.73 47.12 -8.22
CA THR A 14 3.22 46.93 -6.85
C THR A 14 3.76 45.62 -6.29
N ASN A 15 4.63 45.70 -5.27
CA ASN A 15 5.20 44.52 -4.61
C ASN A 15 4.18 43.91 -3.63
N THR A 16 3.59 42.78 -4.00
CA THR A 16 2.93 41.85 -3.07
C THR A 16 3.59 40.48 -3.20
N PRO A 17 4.21 39.92 -2.15
CA PRO A 17 4.84 38.61 -2.23
C PRO A 17 3.76 37.52 -2.34
N HIS A 18 3.56 36.99 -3.54
CA HIS A 18 2.84 35.74 -3.70
C HIS A 18 3.66 34.59 -3.08
N PRO A 19 3.03 33.66 -2.34
CA PRO A 19 3.72 32.43 -1.94
C PRO A 19 4.09 31.61 -3.19
N PRO A 20 5.19 30.84 -3.16
CA PRO A 20 5.53 29.94 -4.26
C PRO A 20 4.45 28.85 -4.43
N PRO A 21 4.26 28.31 -5.64
CA PRO A 21 3.34 27.19 -5.85
C PRO A 21 3.80 25.96 -5.04
N PRO A 22 2.86 25.14 -4.53
CA PRO A 22 3.15 24.11 -3.52
C PRO A 22 4.07 22.95 -3.97
N ASN A 23 4.43 22.90 -5.25
CA ASN A 23 5.31 21.89 -5.83
C ASN A 23 6.77 22.36 -6.02
N TYR A 24 7.14 23.56 -5.55
CA TYR A 24 8.53 24.02 -5.62
C TYR A 24 9.39 23.37 -4.52
N ILE A 25 10.21 22.37 -4.90
CA ILE A 25 11.30 21.86 -4.07
C ILE A 25 12.48 22.86 -4.19
N PRO A 26 12.89 23.56 -3.11
CA PRO A 26 14.02 24.47 -3.19
C PRO A 26 15.33 23.68 -3.32
N ASN A 27 16.12 23.97 -4.35
CA ASN A 27 17.52 23.54 -4.38
C ASN A 27 18.28 24.15 -3.19
N LEU A 28 19.03 23.35 -2.44
CA LEU A 28 19.88 23.89 -1.37
C LEU A 28 20.95 24.81 -1.96
N ARG A 29 20.81 26.11 -1.70
CA ARG A 29 21.87 27.13 -1.77
C ARG A 29 22.36 27.57 -0.37
N GLY A 30 22.08 26.76 0.66
CA GLY A 30 22.77 26.81 1.95
C GLY A 30 23.86 25.73 2.00
N ASN A 31 24.97 26.01 2.68
CA ASN A 31 26.14 25.12 2.71
C ASN A 31 25.77 23.68 3.08
N SER A 32 26.04 22.75 2.16
CA SER A 32 26.17 21.30 2.45
C SER A 32 27.21 21.03 3.53
N ASP A 33 28.22 21.89 3.58
CA ASP A 33 29.50 21.58 4.20
C ASP A 33 29.41 21.62 5.73
N SER A 34 28.55 22.46 6.32
CA SER A 34 28.40 22.53 7.78
C SER A 34 27.90 21.21 8.40
N LEU A 35 27.15 20.41 7.63
CA LEU A 35 26.68 19.09 8.05
C LEU A 35 27.81 18.05 7.93
N ALA A 36 28.68 18.17 6.92
CA ALA A 36 29.89 17.35 6.76
C ALA A 36 31.00 17.71 7.77
N ASP A 37 31.13 18.99 8.14
CA ASP A 37 32.07 19.52 9.14
C ASP A 37 31.65 19.12 10.56
N ASN A 38 30.37 19.26 10.91
CA ASN A 38 29.85 18.78 12.19
C ASN A 38 29.95 17.26 12.30
N MET A 39 29.76 16.52 11.20
CA MET A 39 30.05 15.07 11.15
C MET A 39 31.55 14.74 11.23
N HIS A 40 32.46 15.62 10.82
CA HIS A 40 33.91 15.44 11.00
C HIS A 40 34.37 15.73 12.44
N ASN A 41 33.75 16.70 13.12
CA ASN A 41 34.03 16.99 14.53
C ASN A 41 33.63 15.83 15.46
N LEU A 42 32.65 15.01 15.05
CA LEU A 42 32.39 13.69 15.62
C LEU A 42 33.43 12.69 15.07
N ASN A 43 34.34 12.22 15.93
CA ASN A 43 35.47 11.35 15.57
C ASN A 43 35.04 9.91 15.18
N LEU A 44 34.35 9.75 14.05
CA LEU A 44 33.76 8.49 13.58
C LEU A 44 34.67 7.69 12.61
N ASN A 45 35.69 8.32 12.01
CA ASN A 45 36.47 7.77 10.89
C ASN A 45 37.89 7.28 11.24
N ARG A 46 38.12 6.67 12.42
CA ARG A 46 39.45 6.13 12.79
C ARG A 46 39.48 4.60 12.97
N PRO A 47 40.18 3.85 12.10
CA PRO A 47 40.45 2.42 12.33
C PRO A 47 41.32 2.17 13.58
N PRO A 48 41.13 1.04 14.29
CA PRO A 48 41.90 0.71 15.48
C PRO A 48 43.34 0.28 15.13
N MET A 49 44.30 1.21 15.24
CA MET A 49 45.72 0.92 15.15
C MET A 49 46.27 0.48 16.52
N THR A 50 46.91 -0.69 16.59
CA THR A 50 47.45 -1.27 17.83
C THR A 50 48.91 -0.90 18.08
N SER A 51 49.19 -0.14 19.15
CA SER A 51 50.53 -0.10 19.77
C SER A 51 50.48 0.41 21.22
N ASN A 52 51.15 -0.30 22.13
CA ASN A 52 51.52 0.22 23.46
C ASN A 52 52.82 1.02 23.35
N PRO A 53 53.04 2.01 24.23
CA PRO A 53 54.09 1.81 25.23
C PRO A 53 53.69 2.23 26.66
N VAL A 54 54.55 1.88 27.64
CA VAL A 54 54.32 2.02 29.08
C VAL A 54 54.91 3.32 29.64
N SER A 55 54.24 3.95 30.61
CA SER A 55 54.78 5.01 31.50
C SER A 55 54.02 5.07 32.84
N ARG A 56 54.52 5.80 33.85
CA ARG A 56 54.20 5.64 35.29
C ARG A 56 53.78 6.98 35.97
N PRO A 57 52.80 7.00 36.91
CA PRO A 57 52.35 8.20 37.64
C PRO A 57 53.20 8.51 38.89
N PRO A 58 53.20 9.77 39.43
CA PRO A 58 52.38 10.16 40.62
C PRO A 58 52.10 11.71 40.69
N PRO A 59 51.76 12.38 41.84
CA PRO A 59 51.03 12.02 43.08
C PRO A 59 49.85 12.99 43.45
N PHE A 60 49.17 12.72 44.58
CA PHE A 60 48.20 13.61 45.30
C PHE A 60 48.86 14.42 46.44
N ALA A 61 48.26 15.57 46.85
CA ALA A 61 48.41 16.23 48.18
C ALA A 61 47.25 17.22 48.49
N GLN A 62 47.10 17.73 49.73
CA GLN A 62 45.95 18.53 50.20
C GLN A 62 46.30 19.89 50.89
N PRO A 63 45.37 20.88 50.98
CA PRO A 63 45.59 22.21 51.60
C PRO A 63 44.72 22.59 52.84
N PRO A 64 45.28 23.37 53.77
CA PRO A 64 44.59 24.41 54.58
C PRO A 64 45.38 25.76 54.52
N PRO A 65 45.15 26.85 55.33
CA PRO A 65 44.16 27.11 56.40
C PRO A 65 43.39 28.46 56.21
N PHE A 66 43.44 29.39 57.19
CA PHE A 66 42.69 30.65 57.34
C PHE A 66 43.50 31.70 58.14
N HIS A 67 43.12 32.99 58.11
CA HIS A 67 42.76 33.81 59.30
C HIS A 67 42.32 35.26 58.95
N SER A 68 41.73 35.99 59.91
CA SER A 68 41.04 37.29 59.73
C SER A 68 41.05 38.15 61.02
N SER A 69 40.85 39.48 60.89
CA SER A 69 40.34 40.39 61.97
C SER A 69 40.18 41.85 61.49
N GLY A 70 39.25 42.62 62.08
CA GLY A 70 39.04 44.07 61.83
C GLY A 70 37.56 44.53 61.83
N PRO A 71 37.05 45.22 62.89
CA PRO A 71 35.60 45.53 63.03
C PRO A 71 35.21 47.02 63.22
N SER A 72 33.95 47.39 62.91
CA SER A 72 33.02 48.22 63.74
C SER A 72 31.75 48.71 62.98
N PRO A 73 30.53 48.73 63.59
CA PRO A 73 29.27 49.25 63.01
C PRO A 73 28.76 50.53 63.75
N PRO A 74 27.61 51.17 63.40
CA PRO A 74 26.23 50.64 63.51
C PRO A 74 25.41 50.80 62.20
N GLY A 75 24.26 50.15 61.94
CA GLY A 75 23.35 49.23 62.66
C GLY A 75 22.15 48.94 61.71
N ILE A 76 20.98 48.39 62.08
CA ILE A 76 20.48 47.66 63.27
C ILE A 76 19.09 47.09 62.86
N SER A 77 18.60 45.90 63.22
CA SER A 77 19.27 44.64 63.63
C SER A 77 18.26 43.46 63.69
N ALA A 78 18.66 42.29 63.18
CA ALA A 78 18.08 40.94 63.43
C ALA A 78 16.71 40.60 62.78
N SER A 79 16.36 39.31 62.54
CA SER A 79 16.87 38.07 63.14
C SER A 79 16.85 36.80 62.25
N SER A 80 17.83 35.91 62.52
CA SER A 80 17.82 34.42 62.55
C SER A 80 17.32 33.50 61.39
N PRO A 81 18.08 32.42 61.06
CA PRO A 81 17.61 31.17 60.41
C PRO A 81 17.22 30.13 61.52
N PRO A 82 17.27 28.77 61.40
CA PRO A 82 17.53 27.82 60.28
C PRO A 82 16.59 26.56 60.27
N PHE A 83 17.05 25.43 59.68
CA PHE A 83 16.70 23.99 59.92
C PHE A 83 15.61 23.21 59.11
N SER A 84 16.04 22.02 58.66
CA SER A 84 15.40 20.67 58.79
C SER A 84 14.18 20.20 57.95
N ARG A 85 14.42 19.12 57.18
CA ARG A 85 13.57 17.89 57.15
C ARG A 85 13.58 17.23 58.56
N PRO A 86 12.59 16.43 59.03
CA PRO A 86 11.77 15.49 58.23
C PRO A 86 10.29 15.31 58.70
N GLY A 87 9.57 14.35 58.11
CA GLY A 87 8.47 13.62 58.78
C GLY A 87 7.08 13.66 58.10
N PRO A 88 6.17 12.70 58.39
CA PRO A 88 5.03 12.41 57.50
C PRO A 88 3.65 12.40 58.26
N PRO A 89 2.61 11.56 57.95
CA PRO A 89 1.19 11.97 57.96
C PRO A 89 0.48 11.72 59.32
N PRO A 90 -0.77 12.19 59.54
CA PRO A 90 -2.02 11.57 59.00
C PRO A 90 -3.02 12.66 58.50
N GLY A 91 -4.27 12.41 58.10
CA GLY A 91 -5.06 11.20 57.91
C GLY A 91 -6.55 11.55 57.70
N THR A 92 -7.30 10.56 57.20
CA THR A 92 -8.77 10.47 57.10
C THR A 92 -9.60 11.20 58.17
N MET A 93 -10.78 11.75 57.80
CA MET A 93 -12.09 11.19 58.20
C MET A 93 -13.34 11.98 57.74
N VAL A 94 -14.38 11.21 57.38
CA VAL A 94 -15.83 11.42 57.70
C VAL A 94 -16.68 12.48 56.93
N ARG A 95 -17.93 12.04 56.71
CA ARG A 95 -19.18 12.65 56.16
C ARG A 95 -19.78 13.69 57.16
N PRO A 96 -21.04 14.18 57.04
CA PRO A 96 -21.87 14.67 55.92
C PRO A 96 -22.13 16.20 56.02
N THR A 97 -22.89 16.79 55.08
CA THR A 97 -24.21 17.45 55.34
C THR A 97 -24.73 18.19 54.09
N GLY A 98 -25.98 18.68 54.14
CA GLY A 98 -26.77 19.23 53.04
C GLY A 98 -27.15 20.72 53.18
N PRO A 99 -28.24 21.18 52.51
CA PRO A 99 -28.39 22.57 52.08
C PRO A 99 -29.54 23.38 52.74
N PRO A 100 -29.68 24.68 52.40
CA PRO A 100 -30.94 25.44 52.35
C PRO A 100 -31.55 25.37 50.92
N SER A 101 -32.82 24.99 50.68
CA SER A 101 -34.10 25.71 50.88
C SER A 101 -34.35 26.86 49.87
N GLY A 102 -35.55 27.12 49.32
CA GLY A 102 -36.89 26.58 49.62
C GLY A 102 -37.98 26.96 48.58
N PRO A 103 -39.28 26.69 48.85
CA PRO A 103 -40.40 26.61 47.86
C PRO A 103 -41.44 27.79 48.04
N PRO A 104 -42.75 27.80 47.63
CA PRO A 104 -43.60 26.68 47.19
C PRO A 104 -44.86 26.86 46.26
N ASN A 105 -45.34 25.71 45.76
CA ASN A 105 -46.74 25.18 45.77
C ASN A 105 -47.85 25.40 44.70
N ILE A 106 -48.73 24.36 44.68
CA ILE A 106 -50.16 24.24 44.25
C ILE A 106 -50.49 23.80 42.79
N ALA A 107 -51.42 22.83 42.71
CA ALA A 107 -52.20 22.34 41.55
C ALA A 107 -53.62 21.94 42.08
N PRO A 108 -54.68 21.74 41.25
CA PRO A 108 -54.89 20.43 40.58
C PRO A 108 -55.73 20.42 39.26
N GLY A 109 -55.82 19.27 38.55
CA GLY A 109 -56.78 19.04 37.44
C GLY A 109 -56.57 17.73 36.64
N ARG A 110 -57.65 17.08 36.16
CA ARG A 110 -57.73 15.77 35.44
C ARG A 110 -59.12 15.65 34.74
N PRO A 111 -59.50 14.60 33.96
CA PRO A 111 -58.76 13.64 33.10
C PRO A 111 -59.35 13.47 31.65
N THR A 112 -58.66 12.76 30.74
CA THR A 112 -59.23 11.90 29.66
C THR A 112 -58.19 10.88 29.12
N GLY A 113 -58.57 9.91 28.28
CA GLY A 113 -57.84 8.64 28.05
C GLY A 113 -57.15 8.38 26.67
N PRO A 114 -56.60 7.16 26.47
CA PRO A 114 -55.69 6.74 25.35
C PRO A 114 -56.41 5.80 24.32
N PRO A 115 -55.76 5.00 23.42
CA PRO A 115 -54.34 4.76 23.05
C PRO A 115 -54.14 4.76 21.49
N PRO A 116 -53.27 3.96 20.78
CA PRO A 116 -51.97 3.30 21.09
C PRO A 116 -50.82 3.51 20.04
N GLY A 117 -49.55 3.46 20.49
CA GLY A 117 -48.48 2.59 19.94
C GLY A 117 -47.73 2.90 18.61
N GLN A 118 -46.43 3.22 18.72
CA GLN A 118 -45.37 2.91 17.72
C GLN A 118 -44.02 2.59 18.43
N PRO A 119 -43.05 1.90 17.78
CA PRO A 119 -41.84 1.38 18.43
C PRO A 119 -40.59 2.30 18.34
N SER A 120 -39.66 2.14 19.29
CA SER A 120 -38.41 2.92 19.40
C SER A 120 -37.15 2.09 19.07
N PRO A 121 -36.06 2.67 18.49
CA PRO A 121 -34.81 1.96 18.22
C PRO A 121 -33.71 2.15 19.28
N PHE A 122 -32.87 1.12 19.43
CA PHE A 122 -31.47 1.10 19.90
C PHE A 122 -31.01 1.97 21.10
N GLY A 123 -30.70 1.29 22.21
CA GLY A 123 -29.75 1.76 23.23
C GLY A 123 -28.62 0.73 23.43
N SER A 124 -27.39 1.18 23.65
CA SER A 124 -26.21 0.35 23.87
C SER A 124 -26.08 -0.13 25.32
N ARG A 125 -25.37 -1.24 25.56
CA ARG A 125 -25.27 -1.90 26.87
C ARG A 125 -23.80 -2.21 27.24
N PRO A 126 -23.35 -1.94 28.48
CA PRO A 126 -21.97 -2.22 28.93
C PRO A 126 -21.72 -3.71 29.23
N PRO A 127 -20.45 -4.15 29.31
CA PRO A 127 -20.08 -5.56 29.49
C PRO A 127 -20.17 -6.03 30.96
N PRO A 128 -20.59 -7.29 31.21
CA PRO A 128 -20.50 -7.93 32.52
C PRO A 128 -19.17 -8.71 32.68
N ASN A 129 -18.63 -8.72 33.90
CA ASN A 129 -17.65 -9.72 34.31
C ASN A 129 -18.34 -10.80 35.18
N SER A 130 -17.64 -11.89 35.48
CA SER A 130 -18.20 -13.13 36.03
C SER A 130 -18.90 -13.04 37.40
N LEU A 131 -19.94 -13.87 37.58
CA LEU A 131 -20.22 -14.64 38.81
C LEU A 131 -21.30 -15.72 38.55
N SER A 132 -21.18 -16.86 39.25
CA SER A 132 -22.05 -18.05 39.07
C SER A 132 -23.29 -18.02 39.99
N PRO A 133 -24.38 -18.75 39.65
CA PRO A 133 -25.69 -18.57 40.30
C PRO A 133 -26.00 -19.56 41.44
N SER A 134 -26.87 -19.16 42.37
CA SER A 134 -27.97 -19.97 42.96
C SER A 134 -28.61 -19.30 44.19
N LEU A 135 -29.91 -19.51 44.42
CA LEU A 135 -30.38 -20.33 45.56
C LEU A 135 -31.90 -20.62 45.54
N GLY A 136 -32.27 -21.77 46.13
CA GLY A 136 -33.62 -22.09 46.64
C GLY A 136 -34.51 -22.92 45.69
N SER A 137 -35.07 -24.06 46.10
CA SER A 137 -34.85 -24.95 47.27
C SER A 137 -35.42 -26.35 46.90
N VAL A 138 -35.01 -27.49 47.49
CA VAL A 138 -35.29 -27.98 48.85
C VAL A 138 -34.32 -29.12 49.25
N GLN A 139 -33.62 -28.96 50.40
CA GLN A 139 -33.15 -29.95 51.43
C GLN A 139 -32.50 -31.32 51.07
N PRO A 140 -31.79 -31.99 52.03
CA PRO A 140 -30.92 -31.55 53.15
C PRO A 140 -29.59 -32.40 53.21
N PRO A 141 -28.81 -32.50 54.32
CA PRO A 141 -28.46 -31.57 55.43
C PRO A 141 -27.24 -30.64 55.12
N VAL A 142 -26.10 -30.43 55.85
CA VAL A 142 -25.43 -30.95 57.09
C VAL A 142 -24.47 -29.89 57.72
N SER A 143 -23.88 -30.20 58.90
CA SER A 143 -22.79 -29.50 59.65
C SER A 143 -21.40 -29.53 58.95
N GLY A 144 -20.33 -28.81 59.37
CA GLY A 144 -20.07 -27.95 60.55
C GLY A 144 -18.69 -27.20 60.45
N VAL A 145 -18.23 -26.51 61.51
CA VAL A 145 -17.16 -25.46 61.51
C VAL A 145 -16.54 -25.35 62.95
N PRO A 146 -15.25 -24.99 63.25
CA PRO A 146 -14.55 -23.73 62.87
C PRO A 146 -12.98 -23.87 62.59
N PRO A 147 -11.97 -23.08 63.10
CA PRO A 147 -10.88 -22.52 62.23
C PRO A 147 -9.35 -22.88 62.44
N PRO A 148 -8.39 -22.08 63.04
CA PRO A 148 -7.16 -21.70 62.28
C PRO A 148 -5.75 -21.74 62.97
N GLY A 149 -4.69 -21.61 62.15
CA GLY A 149 -3.41 -20.94 62.49
C GLY A 149 -2.21 -21.77 63.01
N GLY A 150 -0.98 -21.25 62.89
CA GLY A 150 0.26 -21.86 63.44
C GLY A 150 1.54 -21.56 62.61
N SER A 151 2.75 -21.63 63.21
CA SER A 151 4.02 -21.25 62.56
C SER A 151 5.27 -22.10 63.06
N PRO A 152 6.53 -21.89 62.60
CA PRO A 152 7.70 -22.83 62.64
C PRO A 152 8.40 -22.96 64.04
N PRO A 153 9.49 -23.76 64.33
CA PRO A 153 10.68 -24.07 63.49
C PRO A 153 11.54 -25.37 63.77
N VAL A 154 12.81 -25.39 63.30
CA VAL A 154 14.04 -26.09 63.82
C VAL A 154 14.55 -27.44 63.21
N ARG A 155 15.88 -27.65 63.34
CA ARG A 155 16.81 -28.75 62.88
C ARG A 155 17.01 -29.82 64.02
N PRO A 156 18.03 -30.74 64.13
CA PRO A 156 19.27 -31.02 63.34
C PRO A 156 19.81 -32.50 63.23
N HIS A 157 21.05 -32.63 62.72
CA HIS A 157 22.07 -33.73 62.82
C HIS A 157 22.23 -34.77 61.68
N GLY A 158 23.46 -35.30 61.56
CA GLY A 158 24.00 -36.37 60.66
C GLY A 158 24.91 -37.31 61.48
N PRO A 159 26.05 -37.89 61.02
CA PRO A 159 26.79 -37.88 59.72
C PRO A 159 27.02 -39.36 59.21
N PRO A 160 28.11 -39.83 58.52
CA PRO A 160 29.29 -39.26 57.82
C PRO A 160 29.47 -39.88 56.37
N LEU A 161 30.64 -40.27 55.79
CA LEU A 161 31.87 -39.56 55.30
C LEU A 161 32.50 -40.34 54.11
N GLN A 162 33.15 -39.67 53.13
CA GLN A 162 34.52 -39.93 52.59
C GLN A 162 34.84 -39.07 51.32
N ASN A 163 36.14 -38.94 50.95
CA ASN A 163 36.71 -37.95 50.00
C ASN A 163 37.15 -38.59 48.65
N PHE A 164 37.77 -37.96 47.62
CA PHE A 164 38.58 -36.71 47.46
C PHE A 164 38.58 -36.17 46.00
N GLY A 165 38.84 -34.85 45.81
CA GLY A 165 39.34 -34.23 44.56
C GLY A 165 38.29 -33.53 43.66
N ALA A 166 38.65 -32.78 42.59
CA ALA A 166 39.95 -32.19 42.18
C ALA A 166 39.76 -31.07 41.10
N ARG A 167 40.81 -30.27 40.83
CA ARG A 167 40.95 -29.27 39.72
C ARG A 167 42.46 -28.97 39.51
N PRO A 168 42.96 -28.42 38.36
CA PRO A 168 42.77 -27.01 37.97
C PRO A 168 42.76 -26.70 36.44
N SER A 169 42.77 -25.40 36.08
CA SER A 169 43.05 -24.79 34.75
C SER A 169 44.55 -24.32 34.68
N PRO A 170 45.16 -23.70 33.63
CA PRO A 170 44.61 -22.82 32.56
C PRO A 170 45.26 -22.94 31.12
N SER A 171 45.05 -21.91 30.27
CA SER A 171 45.51 -21.66 28.87
C SER A 171 46.99 -21.21 28.73
N PRO A 172 47.54 -20.72 27.58
CA PRO A 172 47.13 -20.71 26.13
C PRO A 172 48.30 -21.14 25.15
N PHE A 173 48.24 -20.87 23.82
CA PHE A 173 49.31 -20.23 22.95
C PHE A 173 49.25 -20.44 21.40
N THR A 174 49.34 -19.33 20.62
CA THR A 174 49.95 -19.07 19.26
C THR A 174 49.70 -19.90 17.95
N ALA A 175 50.02 -19.26 16.81
CA ALA A 175 49.99 -19.72 15.38
C ALA A 175 51.34 -19.31 14.69
N PRO A 176 51.56 -19.23 13.34
CA PRO A 176 50.89 -19.73 12.11
C PRO A 176 51.84 -20.69 11.31
N PRO A 177 52.37 -20.51 10.05
CA PRO A 177 51.88 -19.98 8.74
C PRO A 177 52.24 -20.83 7.45
N THR A 178 51.68 -20.45 6.27
CA THR A 178 52.17 -20.73 4.86
C THR A 178 52.23 -22.19 4.34
N SER A 179 52.20 -22.56 3.04
CA SER A 179 52.20 -21.87 1.72
C SER A 179 51.33 -22.62 0.66
N ALA A 180 51.31 -22.18 -0.62
CA ALA A 180 50.39 -22.64 -1.70
C ALA A 180 51.02 -23.60 -2.79
N PRO A 181 50.60 -23.63 -4.09
CA PRO A 181 49.63 -24.55 -4.76
C PRO A 181 50.30 -25.34 -5.94
N PRO A 182 49.71 -25.67 -7.12
CA PRO A 182 48.33 -25.98 -7.60
C PRO A 182 48.21 -27.34 -8.39
N GLY A 183 47.03 -27.72 -8.94
CA GLY A 183 46.93 -28.80 -9.96
C GLY A 183 45.50 -29.20 -10.46
N MET A 184 45.35 -29.50 -11.76
CA MET A 184 44.11 -29.93 -12.48
C MET A 184 44.49 -30.69 -13.80
N PRO A 185 43.58 -31.35 -14.57
CA PRO A 185 42.18 -31.73 -14.31
C PRO A 185 42.04 -33.26 -14.01
N PRO A 186 41.77 -34.26 -14.90
CA PRO A 186 41.42 -34.32 -16.34
C PRO A 186 39.95 -34.80 -16.61
N THR A 187 39.66 -35.54 -17.70
CA THR A 187 38.31 -36.01 -18.13
C THR A 187 38.31 -37.43 -18.73
N ASN A 188 37.16 -38.14 -18.71
CA ASN A 188 36.47 -38.73 -19.91
C ASN A 188 35.30 -39.70 -19.58
N ALA A 189 34.37 -39.84 -20.53
CA ALA A 189 33.33 -40.89 -20.65
C ALA A 189 33.65 -41.80 -21.87
N PRO A 190 32.83 -42.79 -22.37
CA PRO A 190 31.40 -42.66 -22.72
C PRO A 190 30.48 -43.93 -22.69
N SER A 191 29.22 -43.73 -23.14
CA SER A 191 28.31 -44.65 -23.91
C SER A 191 27.58 -45.86 -23.29
N ASN A 192 26.25 -45.67 -23.12
CA ASN A 192 25.08 -46.44 -23.64
C ASN A 192 24.96 -47.98 -23.51
N LEU A 193 23.82 -48.47 -22.97
CA LEU A 193 22.76 -49.17 -23.75
C LEU A 193 21.44 -49.49 -22.98
N MET A 194 20.32 -49.04 -23.56
CA MET A 194 18.94 -49.59 -23.62
C MET A 194 18.24 -50.42 -22.49
N SER A 195 17.11 -49.84 -22.03
CA SER A 195 15.72 -50.37 -22.09
C SER A 195 15.06 -51.13 -20.92
N ASN A 196 13.72 -51.02 -20.93
CA ASN A 196 12.67 -51.72 -20.18
C ASN A 196 12.40 -51.32 -18.71
N GLY A 197 11.13 -51.42 -18.32
CA GLY A 197 10.55 -50.79 -17.13
C GLY A 197 9.94 -51.74 -16.08
N PRO A 198 8.79 -51.39 -15.48
CA PRO A 198 8.62 -51.45 -14.01
C PRO A 198 8.02 -52.76 -13.47
N PRO A 199 8.09 -52.94 -12.13
CA PRO A 199 6.83 -53.11 -11.40
C PRO A 199 6.76 -52.41 -10.01
N VAL A 200 5.53 -52.40 -9.47
CA VAL A 200 5.13 -52.04 -8.09
C VAL A 200 5.27 -53.27 -7.17
N PHE A 201 5.38 -53.13 -5.83
CA PHE A 201 4.66 -53.97 -4.84
C PHE A 201 4.83 -53.50 -3.37
N SER A 202 3.97 -54.01 -2.47
CA SER A 202 3.89 -53.67 -1.04
C SER A 202 4.04 -54.88 -0.11
N ALA A 203 4.67 -54.65 1.05
CA ALA A 203 4.46 -55.26 2.39
C ALA A 203 4.39 -56.80 2.61
N GLY A 204 5.05 -57.26 3.69
CA GLY A 204 4.93 -58.58 4.34
C GLY A 204 5.35 -58.50 5.83
N ALA A 205 4.97 -59.47 6.70
CA ALA A 205 5.06 -59.33 8.17
C ALA A 205 5.08 -60.66 8.98
N MET A 206 5.08 -60.57 10.33
CA MET A 206 4.84 -61.61 11.38
C MET A 206 6.07 -62.47 11.81
N PRO A 207 6.07 -63.28 12.93
CA PRO A 207 4.96 -63.69 13.84
C PRO A 207 5.19 -63.91 15.40
N GLY A 208 4.14 -63.64 16.21
CA GLY A 208 3.61 -64.46 17.36
C GLY A 208 4.39 -64.63 18.71
N PRO A 209 3.88 -65.42 19.72
CA PRO A 209 2.50 -65.97 19.93
C PRO A 209 1.96 -66.14 21.42
N GLN A 210 0.68 -66.62 21.60
CA GLN A 210 0.01 -67.23 22.82
C GLN A 210 -0.80 -66.32 23.83
N ARG A 211 -1.76 -66.73 24.73
CA ARG A 211 -2.71 -67.90 24.92
C ARG A 211 -3.80 -67.72 26.07
N PHE A 212 -5.02 -68.28 25.88
CA PHE A 212 -5.90 -69.09 26.81
C PHE A 212 -6.92 -68.56 27.89
N PRO A 213 -8.05 -69.32 28.21
CA PRO A 213 -9.43 -68.76 28.30
C PRO A 213 -10.50 -69.40 29.29
N VAL A 214 -11.82 -69.16 29.03
CA VAL A 214 -13.11 -69.83 29.46
C VAL A 214 -13.80 -69.37 30.79
N GLY A 215 -15.14 -69.21 30.92
CA GLY A 215 -16.23 -69.06 29.91
C GLY A 215 -17.68 -69.47 30.30
N GLY A 216 -18.69 -68.96 29.54
CA GLY A 216 -20.02 -69.57 29.26
C GLY A 216 -21.26 -69.22 30.13
N VAL A 217 -22.55 -69.53 29.80
CA VAL A 217 -23.34 -69.78 28.54
C VAL A 217 -24.88 -69.65 28.82
N SER A 218 -25.72 -68.93 28.05
CA SER A 218 -27.21 -69.20 27.96
C SER A 218 -28.02 -68.52 26.80
N GLN A 219 -28.20 -69.24 25.67
CA GLN A 219 -29.33 -69.19 24.67
C GLN A 219 -29.71 -67.85 23.95
N PRO A 220 -30.60 -67.85 22.92
CA PRO A 220 -30.34 -68.32 21.54
C PRO A 220 -30.55 -67.21 20.44
N PRO A 221 -30.19 -67.44 19.15
CA PRO A 221 -29.88 -66.35 18.20
C PRO A 221 -30.90 -66.04 17.09
N VAL A 222 -30.81 -64.82 16.51
CA VAL A 222 -31.38 -64.41 15.19
C VAL A 222 -30.34 -63.52 14.45
N GLY A 223 -30.35 -63.52 13.11
CA GLY A 223 -29.25 -62.98 12.26
C GLY A 223 -29.50 -61.64 11.51
N PRO A 224 -28.56 -61.25 10.60
CA PRO A 224 -28.50 -59.95 9.90
C PRO A 224 -29.10 -60.05 8.45
N PRO A 225 -29.07 -59.04 7.53
CA PRO A 225 -27.85 -58.48 6.89
C PRO A 225 -27.93 -56.98 6.45
N THR A 226 -27.01 -56.56 5.58
CA THR A 226 -26.88 -55.23 4.92
C THR A 226 -27.53 -55.19 3.52
N MET A 227 -27.76 -54.00 2.92
CA MET A 227 -27.42 -53.69 1.49
C MET A 227 -27.83 -52.28 0.96
N ARG A 228 -27.46 -52.05 -0.32
CA ARG A 228 -27.56 -50.87 -1.22
C ARG A 228 -28.97 -50.35 -1.59
N ALA A 229 -28.98 -49.24 -2.33
CA ALA A 229 -30.13 -48.54 -2.92
C ALA A 229 -30.86 -49.26 -4.09
N PRO A 230 -32.11 -48.85 -4.44
CA PRO A 230 -32.90 -49.35 -5.58
C PRO A 230 -33.07 -48.36 -6.78
N PRO A 231 -33.60 -48.83 -7.94
CA PRO A 231 -33.72 -48.07 -9.21
C PRO A 231 -35.22 -47.76 -9.59
N PRO A 232 -35.57 -47.26 -10.82
CA PRO A 232 -36.95 -46.81 -11.14
C PRO A 232 -37.84 -47.90 -11.80
N PRO A 233 -39.19 -47.71 -11.84
CA PRO A 233 -40.15 -48.63 -12.44
C PRO A 233 -40.62 -48.27 -13.87
N VAL A 234 -41.00 -49.28 -14.67
CA VAL A 234 -41.64 -49.17 -16.01
C VAL A 234 -42.64 -50.32 -16.22
N GLY A 235 -43.78 -50.05 -16.87
CA GLY A 235 -44.80 -51.03 -17.32
C GLY A 235 -46.24 -50.54 -17.04
N GLN A 236 -47.05 -50.14 -18.04
CA GLN A 236 -47.83 -50.93 -19.04
C GLN A 236 -49.06 -51.65 -18.45
N PRO A 237 -50.23 -51.58 -19.14
CA PRO A 237 -50.51 -52.42 -20.33
C PRO A 237 -50.99 -51.65 -21.58
N GLN A 238 -51.48 -52.39 -22.59
CA GLN A 238 -51.49 -52.05 -24.03
C GLN A 238 -52.85 -51.56 -24.60
N SER A 239 -52.79 -50.56 -25.50
CA SER A 239 -53.38 -50.52 -26.88
C SER A 239 -54.93 -50.54 -27.10
N PRO A 240 -55.47 -50.21 -28.32
CA PRO A 240 -54.81 -49.80 -29.59
C PRO A 240 -55.40 -48.57 -30.36
N TYR A 241 -54.72 -48.20 -31.46
CA TYR A 241 -55.19 -47.57 -32.75
C TYR A 241 -55.62 -46.09 -32.92
N GLN A 242 -54.93 -45.44 -33.89
CA GLN A 242 -55.37 -44.58 -35.02
C GLN A 242 -55.92 -43.13 -34.87
N MET A 243 -55.26 -42.25 -35.65
CA MET A 243 -55.77 -41.16 -36.52
C MET A 243 -56.41 -39.86 -35.96
N ALA A 244 -56.25 -38.80 -36.75
CA ALA A 244 -56.97 -37.52 -36.74
C ALA A 244 -57.91 -37.48 -37.98
N PRO A 245 -58.71 -36.41 -38.28
CA PRO A 245 -58.80 -35.08 -37.66
C PRO A 245 -60.25 -34.51 -37.50
N GLN A 246 -60.34 -33.19 -37.24
CA GLN A 246 -61.49 -32.27 -37.49
C GLN A 246 -62.80 -32.41 -36.68
N GLY A 247 -63.42 -31.25 -36.41
CA GLY A 247 -64.77 -31.08 -35.87
C GLY A 247 -65.06 -29.62 -35.51
N MET A 248 -66.07 -28.98 -36.11
CA MET A 248 -66.47 -27.58 -35.86
C MET A 248 -67.76 -27.47 -35.03
N MET A 249 -67.93 -26.38 -34.27
CA MET A 249 -69.21 -25.66 -34.25
C MET A 249 -69.09 -24.17 -33.80
N GLN A 250 -69.97 -23.34 -34.34
CA GLN A 250 -70.12 -21.87 -34.23
C GLN A 250 -71.49 -21.50 -34.88
N PRO A 251 -71.90 -20.22 -35.11
CA PRO A 251 -71.40 -18.92 -34.62
C PRO A 251 -72.32 -18.45 -33.46
N PRO A 252 -73.02 -17.28 -33.38
CA PRO A 252 -73.04 -16.00 -34.14
C PRO A 252 -71.91 -15.03 -33.63
N SER A 253 -71.80 -13.72 -33.92
CA SER A 253 -72.65 -12.69 -34.56
C SER A 253 -71.83 -11.71 -35.43
N SER A 254 -72.47 -10.73 -36.08
CA SER A 254 -71.87 -9.67 -36.94
C SER A 254 -72.85 -8.47 -37.05
N PRO A 255 -72.79 -7.49 -38.00
CA PRO A 255 -71.84 -7.15 -39.09
C PRO A 255 -70.93 -5.94 -38.70
N PHE A 256 -70.27 -5.09 -39.53
CA PHE A 256 -70.17 -4.70 -40.97
C PHE A 256 -68.70 -4.22 -41.22
N ALA A 257 -68.14 -3.92 -42.40
CA ALA A 257 -68.39 -4.17 -43.84
C ALA A 257 -67.09 -3.81 -44.64
N THR A 258 -67.01 -4.06 -45.96
CA THR A 258 -65.79 -3.85 -46.79
C THR A 258 -66.11 -3.45 -48.26
N PRO A 259 -65.11 -3.54 -49.17
CA PRO A 259 -65.29 -4.20 -50.48
C PRO A 259 -64.24 -5.33 -50.73
N SER A 260 -63.82 -5.56 -51.99
CA SER A 260 -62.83 -6.55 -52.48
C SER A 260 -61.80 -5.89 -53.44
N TRP A 261 -60.81 -6.52 -54.12
CA TRP A 261 -60.83 -7.53 -55.21
C TRP A 261 -59.40 -8.15 -55.39
N GLN A 262 -59.17 -9.48 -55.34
CA GLN A 262 -59.08 -10.50 -56.45
C GLN A 262 -57.81 -10.44 -57.37
N THR A 263 -57.21 -11.52 -57.96
CA THR A 263 -57.00 -12.98 -57.64
C THR A 263 -55.89 -13.61 -58.56
N GLN A 264 -55.51 -14.90 -58.35
CA GLN A 264 -54.51 -15.80 -59.03
C GLN A 264 -54.63 -15.97 -60.58
N SER A 265 -53.72 -16.56 -61.41
CA SER A 265 -52.31 -17.14 -61.38
C SER A 265 -51.82 -17.39 -62.87
N GLN A 266 -50.84 -18.22 -63.36
CA GLN A 266 -49.92 -19.30 -62.90
C GLN A 266 -48.82 -19.72 -63.94
N GLN A 267 -47.76 -20.46 -63.52
CA GLN A 267 -46.96 -21.53 -64.23
C GLN A 267 -45.86 -21.24 -65.31
N VAL A 268 -45.03 -22.30 -65.57
CA VAL A 268 -44.01 -22.56 -66.64
C VAL A 268 -42.51 -22.19 -66.36
N VAL A 269 -41.56 -22.90 -67.02
CA VAL A 269 -40.09 -22.98 -66.74
C VAL A 269 -39.22 -22.80 -68.05
N PRO A 270 -37.87 -23.02 -68.16
CA PRO A 270 -36.93 -22.07 -68.79
C PRO A 270 -36.33 -22.50 -70.17
N PRO A 271 -35.49 -21.65 -70.82
CA PRO A 271 -34.24 -22.13 -71.46
C PRO A 271 -33.01 -21.13 -71.26
N PRO A 272 -31.94 -20.99 -72.09
CA PRO A 272 -30.53 -21.01 -71.60
C PRO A 272 -29.63 -19.78 -72.02
N PRO A 273 -28.31 -19.75 -71.70
CA PRO A 273 -27.38 -18.59 -71.92
C PRO A 273 -26.34 -18.74 -73.07
N VAL A 274 -25.32 -17.83 -73.13
CA VAL A 274 -24.07 -17.80 -73.98
C VAL A 274 -24.20 -17.07 -75.35
N PRO A 275 -23.17 -16.39 -75.97
CA PRO A 275 -21.89 -15.77 -75.52
C PRO A 275 -21.81 -14.23 -75.82
N GLY A 276 -20.60 -13.61 -75.78
CA GLY A 276 -20.33 -12.25 -76.32
C GLY A 276 -18.88 -12.05 -76.85
N PRO A 277 -18.51 -10.88 -77.43
CA PRO A 277 -17.12 -10.52 -77.74
C PRO A 277 -16.66 -9.10 -77.28
N GLN A 278 -15.36 -8.80 -77.45
CA GLN A 278 -14.67 -7.51 -77.17
C GLN A 278 -14.40 -6.68 -78.46
N PRO A 279 -13.48 -5.68 -78.50
CA PRO A 279 -13.54 -4.29 -78.02
C PRO A 279 -13.39 -3.25 -79.18
N PRO A 280 -13.25 -1.92 -78.93
CA PRO A 280 -11.90 -1.29 -78.94
C PRO A 280 -11.74 -0.07 -77.98
N ARG A 281 -10.67 0.74 -78.17
CA ARG A 281 -10.15 1.79 -77.26
C ARG A 281 -10.35 3.23 -77.80
N MET A 282 -10.50 4.26 -76.93
CA MET A 282 -9.46 5.30 -76.63
C MET A 282 -9.98 6.64 -76.03
N PHE A 283 -9.14 7.20 -75.13
CA PHE A 283 -8.91 8.62 -74.77
C PHE A 283 -10.04 9.54 -74.21
N GLY A 284 -9.76 10.15 -73.05
CA GLY A 284 -10.52 11.27 -72.44
C GLY A 284 -10.25 11.44 -70.93
N MET A 285 -9.51 12.49 -70.55
CA MET A 285 -9.23 12.91 -69.15
C MET A 285 -9.85 14.30 -68.88
N PRO A 286 -10.03 14.78 -67.62
CA PRO A 286 -9.95 14.12 -66.30
C PRO A 286 -11.20 14.37 -65.40
N PRO A 287 -11.28 13.72 -64.22
CA PRO A 287 -11.82 14.38 -63.01
C PRO A 287 -10.98 14.11 -61.71
N PRO A 288 -11.24 14.82 -60.59
CA PRO A 288 -10.41 14.78 -59.38
C PRO A 288 -10.81 13.73 -58.30
N LEU A 289 -9.93 13.63 -57.30
CA LEU A 289 -10.04 13.06 -55.93
C LEU A 289 -11.47 12.96 -55.33
N PRO A 290 -11.77 11.95 -54.47
CA PRO A 290 -10.96 11.66 -53.28
C PRO A 290 -10.85 10.18 -52.79
N ASN A 291 -10.12 10.03 -51.67
CA ASN A 291 -10.12 8.94 -50.68
C ASN A 291 -9.46 7.60 -51.09
N GLN A 292 -8.41 7.20 -50.37
CA GLN A 292 -7.83 5.85 -50.40
C GLN A 292 -7.74 5.24 -49.00
N SER A 293 -8.40 4.10 -48.80
CA SER A 293 -8.05 3.14 -47.77
C SER A 293 -7.03 2.15 -48.36
N MET A 294 -5.78 2.16 -47.87
CA MET A 294 -4.72 1.25 -48.34
C MET A 294 -4.99 -0.20 -47.90
N THR A 295 -5.56 -1.01 -48.80
CA THR A 295 -5.60 -2.48 -48.67
C THR A 295 -4.47 -3.11 -49.49
N THR A 296 -3.39 -3.54 -48.84
CA THR A 296 -2.23 -4.14 -49.51
C THR A 296 -2.54 -5.58 -49.95
N THR A 297 -2.75 -5.78 -51.25
CA THR A 297 -2.97 -7.11 -51.84
C THR A 297 -1.67 -7.91 -51.98
N ILE A 298 -1.73 -9.22 -51.69
CA ILE A 298 -0.73 -10.20 -52.13
C ILE A 298 -1.46 -11.34 -52.86
N SER A 299 -1.02 -11.64 -54.08
CA SER A 299 -1.65 -12.65 -54.95
C SER A 299 -1.16 -14.08 -54.66
N PRO A 300 -1.97 -15.12 -54.90
CA PRO A 300 -1.60 -16.51 -54.64
C PRO A 300 -0.76 -17.13 -55.78
N ALA A 301 0.09 -18.09 -55.43
CA ALA A 301 0.70 -19.04 -56.35
C ALA A 301 0.55 -20.46 -55.79
N VAL A 302 0.33 -21.46 -56.66
CA VAL A 302 0.01 -22.85 -56.28
C VAL A 302 1.07 -23.80 -56.82
N GLY A 303 1.63 -24.69 -55.98
CA GLY A 303 2.71 -25.59 -56.40
C GLY A 303 3.10 -26.69 -55.39
N GLN A 304 2.37 -27.80 -55.44
CA GLN A 304 2.82 -29.20 -55.19
C GLN A 304 3.64 -29.59 -53.92
N THR A 305 3.02 -30.46 -53.11
CA THR A 305 3.60 -31.66 -52.45
C THR A 305 4.88 -31.58 -51.59
N GLY A 306 4.75 -31.90 -50.29
CA GLY A 306 5.44 -33.10 -49.80
C GLY A 306 6.56 -33.01 -48.73
N ALA A 307 6.46 -32.16 -47.71
CA ALA A 307 7.27 -32.33 -46.49
C ALA A 307 6.61 -31.70 -45.24
N PRO A 308 6.77 -32.28 -44.02
CA PRO A 308 6.33 -31.66 -42.77
C PRO A 308 7.33 -30.57 -42.33
N MET A 309 7.16 -29.35 -42.86
CA MET A 309 7.98 -28.19 -42.47
C MET A 309 7.66 -27.72 -41.04
N ALA A 310 8.50 -28.13 -40.08
CA ALA A 310 8.56 -27.52 -38.75
C ALA A 310 9.23 -26.13 -38.82
N GLY A 311 8.51 -25.15 -39.38
CA GLY A 311 9.00 -23.78 -39.51
C GLY A 311 9.14 -23.10 -38.14
N PRO A 312 10.32 -22.52 -37.81
CA PRO A 312 10.48 -21.77 -36.58
C PRO A 312 9.70 -20.45 -36.65
N SER A 313 8.75 -20.26 -35.75
CA SER A 313 8.00 -19.01 -35.57
C SER A 313 8.91 -17.93 -34.96
N LYS A 314 9.82 -17.39 -35.77
CA LYS A 314 10.61 -16.21 -35.40
C LYS A 314 9.68 -15.03 -35.16
N ILE A 315 9.46 -14.72 -33.89
CA ILE A 315 8.95 -13.42 -33.44
C ILE A 315 9.99 -12.38 -33.86
N ASP A 316 9.58 -11.35 -34.61
CA ASP A 316 10.41 -10.20 -34.91
C ASP A 316 10.58 -9.36 -33.62
N PRO A 317 11.80 -9.20 -33.07
CA PRO A 317 12.01 -8.45 -31.83
C PRO A 317 11.51 -7.00 -31.91
N ASN A 318 11.50 -6.41 -33.11
CA ASN A 318 11.08 -5.03 -33.34
C ASN A 318 9.55 -4.85 -33.28
N GLN A 319 8.78 -5.94 -33.37
CA GLN A 319 7.30 -5.94 -33.32
C GLN A 319 6.77 -6.34 -31.93
N ILE A 320 7.64 -6.58 -30.96
CA ILE A 320 7.25 -6.93 -29.59
C ILE A 320 6.67 -5.69 -28.88
N PRO A 321 5.51 -5.78 -28.20
CA PRO A 321 4.95 -4.64 -27.47
C PRO A 321 5.87 -4.10 -26.36
N ARG A 322 6.15 -2.79 -26.41
CA ARG A 322 6.96 -2.05 -25.44
C ARG A 322 6.21 -0.83 -24.91
N PRO A 323 6.49 -0.33 -23.69
CA PRO A 323 5.95 0.96 -23.23
C PRO A 323 6.50 2.11 -24.09
N THR A 324 5.62 2.85 -24.75
CA THR A 324 5.96 4.03 -25.56
C THR A 324 5.74 5.31 -24.74
N PRO A 325 6.68 6.27 -24.70
CA PRO A 325 6.44 7.58 -24.11
C PRO A 325 5.29 8.31 -24.80
N GLY A 326 4.36 8.88 -24.01
CA GLY A 326 3.41 9.89 -24.49
C GLY A 326 3.96 11.27 -24.16
N SER A 327 4.18 12.12 -25.16
CA SER A 327 4.74 13.48 -24.98
C SER A 327 3.68 14.55 -24.70
N SER A 328 2.42 14.33 -25.07
CA SER A 328 1.34 15.31 -24.93
C SER A 328 0.49 15.09 -23.68
N VAL A 329 0.19 16.19 -22.97
CA VAL A 329 -0.75 16.19 -21.83
C VAL A 329 -2.18 16.02 -22.35
N ILE A 330 -2.87 14.98 -21.87
CA ILE A 330 -4.23 14.65 -22.34
C ILE A 330 -5.27 15.43 -21.54
N VAL A 331 -6.19 16.15 -22.17
CA VAL A 331 -7.39 16.68 -21.49
C VAL A 331 -8.46 15.60 -21.45
N HIS A 332 -8.89 15.21 -20.25
CA HIS A 332 -9.83 14.12 -20.02
C HIS A 332 -11.13 14.59 -19.36
N GLU A 333 -12.22 14.61 -20.10
CA GLU A 333 -13.58 14.85 -19.59
C GLU A 333 -14.20 13.53 -19.16
N THR A 334 -14.49 13.37 -17.87
CA THR A 334 -14.86 12.08 -17.24
C THR A 334 -16.16 11.44 -17.75
N ARG A 335 -17.02 12.25 -18.36
CA ARG A 335 -18.22 11.87 -19.12
C ARG A 335 -18.35 12.78 -20.34
N GLN A 336 -18.72 12.20 -21.48
CA GLN A 336 -19.05 12.91 -22.72
C GLN A 336 -20.38 12.37 -23.28
N GLY A 337 -21.27 13.25 -23.74
CA GLY A 337 -22.63 12.85 -24.17
C GLY A 337 -23.45 12.16 -23.07
N ASN A 338 -23.14 12.44 -21.79
CA ASN A 338 -23.59 11.69 -20.62
C ASN A 338 -23.31 10.17 -20.64
N GLN A 339 -22.21 9.74 -21.27
CA GLN A 339 -21.65 8.39 -21.13
C GLN A 339 -20.27 8.47 -20.45
N ALA A 340 -19.93 7.46 -19.65
CA ALA A 340 -18.60 7.35 -19.04
C ALA A 340 -17.51 7.15 -20.11
N THR A 341 -16.49 8.00 -20.08
CA THR A 341 -15.30 7.86 -20.94
C THR A 341 -14.32 6.84 -20.38
N ILE A 342 -13.63 6.10 -21.24
CA ILE A 342 -12.48 5.28 -20.80
C ILE A 342 -11.36 6.23 -20.32
N PRO A 343 -10.79 6.03 -19.12
CA PRO A 343 -9.73 6.88 -18.60
C PRO A 343 -8.39 6.66 -19.32
N PRO A 344 -7.49 7.66 -19.35
CA PRO A 344 -6.13 7.47 -19.86
C PRO A 344 -5.33 6.47 -18.99
N PRO A 345 -4.18 5.96 -19.48
CA PRO A 345 -3.24 5.21 -18.67
C PRO A 345 -2.82 6.00 -17.43
N ALA A 346 -2.61 5.32 -16.31
CA ALA A 346 -2.14 5.95 -15.07
C ALA A 346 -0.67 6.41 -15.17
N THR A 347 0.04 5.95 -16.20
CA THR A 347 1.41 6.35 -16.55
C THR A 347 1.51 7.54 -17.52
N SER A 348 0.40 8.03 -18.07
CA SER A 348 0.35 9.24 -18.90
C SER A 348 0.12 10.49 -18.05
N ASP A 349 0.53 11.68 -18.53
CA ASP A 349 0.12 12.95 -17.92
C ASP A 349 -1.20 13.45 -18.52
N PHE A 350 -2.09 13.96 -17.68
CA PHE A 350 -3.44 14.34 -18.07
C PHE A 350 -4.10 15.35 -17.12
N ILE A 351 -4.96 16.20 -17.66
CA ILE A 351 -5.76 17.19 -16.93
C ILE A 351 -7.21 16.72 -16.93
N VAL A 352 -7.77 16.41 -15.77
CA VAL A 352 -9.16 15.96 -15.65
C VAL A 352 -10.14 17.13 -15.53
N ARG A 353 -11.23 17.04 -16.29
CA ARG A 353 -12.46 17.81 -16.10
C ARG A 353 -13.53 16.88 -15.54
N ASP A 354 -13.86 17.05 -14.26
CA ASP A 354 -14.98 16.34 -13.64
C ASP A 354 -16.29 16.86 -14.24
N THR A 355 -17.00 15.97 -14.94
CA THR A 355 -18.28 16.18 -15.63
C THR A 355 -19.32 15.17 -15.14
N GLY A 356 -19.21 14.77 -13.86
CA GLY A 356 -20.17 13.94 -13.13
C GLY A 356 -19.60 12.60 -12.67
N ASN A 357 -18.55 12.08 -13.33
CA ASN A 357 -17.76 10.96 -12.82
C ASN A 357 -16.51 11.51 -12.12
N CYS A 358 -16.09 10.89 -11.02
CA CYS A 358 -14.87 11.30 -10.33
C CYS A 358 -13.63 11.10 -11.23
N SER A 359 -12.59 11.91 -10.99
CA SER A 359 -11.29 11.75 -11.64
C SER A 359 -10.70 10.34 -11.40
N PRO A 360 -10.11 9.69 -12.43
CA PRO A 360 -9.42 8.40 -12.29
C PRO A 360 -8.19 8.46 -11.37
N ARG A 361 -7.78 9.65 -10.92
CA ARG A 361 -6.79 9.83 -9.83
C ARG A 361 -7.36 9.39 -8.46
N TYR A 362 -8.67 9.50 -8.24
CA TYR A 362 -9.32 9.16 -6.96
C TYR A 362 -9.90 7.74 -6.93
N MET A 363 -10.47 7.27 -8.05
CA MET A 363 -11.04 5.93 -8.18
C MET A 363 -10.94 5.43 -9.63
N LYS A 364 -10.37 4.24 -9.82
CA LYS A 364 -10.21 3.62 -11.15
C LYS A 364 -10.59 2.12 -11.10
N CYS A 365 -11.35 1.65 -12.07
CA CYS A 365 -11.81 0.25 -12.14
C CYS A 365 -10.92 -0.59 -13.07
N THR A 366 -10.76 -1.87 -12.77
CA THR A 366 -10.02 -2.82 -13.62
C THR A 366 -10.69 -3.07 -14.98
N ILE A 367 -11.99 -2.80 -15.09
CA ILE A 367 -12.77 -2.86 -16.34
C ILE A 367 -13.77 -1.69 -16.34
N ASN A 368 -13.68 -0.81 -17.32
CA ASN A 368 -14.50 0.41 -17.43
C ASN A 368 -15.88 0.18 -18.08
N GLN A 369 -16.26 -1.08 -18.32
CA GLN A 369 -17.63 -1.52 -18.54
C GLN A 369 -17.87 -2.73 -17.63
N VAL A 370 -18.93 -2.70 -16.82
CA VAL A 370 -19.18 -3.74 -15.81
C VAL A 370 -19.83 -4.95 -16.48
N PRO A 371 -19.32 -6.19 -16.31
CA PRO A 371 -19.97 -7.38 -16.84
C PRO A 371 -21.34 -7.56 -16.20
N PHE A 372 -22.37 -7.89 -16.98
CA PHE A 372 -23.72 -8.03 -16.42
C PHE A 372 -23.94 -9.29 -15.57
N THR A 373 -23.03 -10.28 -15.64
CA THR A 373 -23.07 -11.52 -14.85
C THR A 373 -21.70 -12.00 -14.38
N ALA A 374 -21.70 -12.75 -13.27
CA ALA A 374 -20.53 -13.48 -12.76
C ALA A 374 -19.94 -14.46 -13.79
N ASP A 375 -20.78 -15.10 -14.60
CA ASP A 375 -20.34 -16.03 -15.64
C ASP A 375 -19.55 -15.32 -16.72
N LEU A 376 -19.96 -14.11 -17.13
CA LEU A 376 -19.26 -13.31 -18.13
C LEU A 376 -17.90 -12.81 -17.60
N LEU A 377 -17.87 -12.36 -16.34
CA LEU A 377 -16.62 -12.00 -15.65
C LEU A 377 -15.67 -13.20 -15.59
N THR A 378 -16.15 -14.35 -15.10
CA THR A 378 -15.35 -15.59 -14.99
C THR A 378 -14.85 -16.04 -16.36
N THR A 379 -15.70 -15.99 -17.39
CA THR A 379 -15.34 -16.31 -18.78
C THR A 379 -14.22 -15.42 -19.31
N SER A 380 -14.15 -14.15 -18.89
CA SER A 380 -13.10 -13.21 -19.32
C SER A 380 -11.70 -13.53 -18.79
N GLY A 381 -11.58 -14.33 -17.72
CA GLY A 381 -10.31 -14.58 -17.04
C GLY A 381 -9.70 -13.34 -16.34
N MET A 382 -10.39 -12.19 -16.35
CA MET A 382 -10.03 -10.97 -15.65
C MET A 382 -10.77 -10.85 -14.32
N GLN A 383 -10.30 -9.97 -13.43
CA GLN A 383 -10.96 -9.66 -12.16
C GLN A 383 -11.66 -8.30 -12.20
N LEU A 384 -12.74 -8.17 -11.41
CA LEU A 384 -13.44 -6.93 -11.16
C LEU A 384 -12.99 -6.36 -9.81
N ALA A 385 -12.25 -5.26 -9.85
CA ALA A 385 -11.76 -4.56 -8.68
C ALA A 385 -11.63 -3.06 -8.97
N MET A 386 -11.47 -2.25 -7.92
CA MET A 386 -11.17 -0.83 -8.02
C MET A 386 -9.95 -0.48 -7.19
N LEU A 387 -9.14 0.45 -7.70
CA LEU A 387 -8.17 1.19 -6.90
C LEU A 387 -8.82 2.48 -6.43
N VAL A 388 -8.66 2.80 -5.15
CA VAL A 388 -9.25 3.98 -4.50
C VAL A 388 -8.13 4.71 -3.76
N GLN A 389 -7.87 5.96 -4.15
CA GLN A 389 -6.83 6.83 -3.58
C GLN A 389 -7.49 8.15 -3.14
N PRO A 390 -8.22 8.17 -2.01
CA PRO A 390 -9.18 9.25 -1.71
C PRO A 390 -8.59 10.65 -1.67
N LEU A 391 -7.34 10.78 -1.23
CA LEU A 391 -6.63 12.04 -1.06
C LEU A 391 -5.62 12.34 -2.18
N ALA A 392 -5.69 11.63 -3.32
CA ALA A 392 -4.78 11.80 -4.45
C ALA A 392 -4.59 13.28 -4.85
N LEU A 393 -3.40 13.61 -5.34
CA LEU A 393 -3.09 14.96 -5.80
C LEU A 393 -3.74 15.21 -7.18
N PRO A 394 -4.56 16.26 -7.35
CA PRO A 394 -4.97 16.72 -8.66
C PRO A 394 -3.78 17.31 -9.43
N HIS A 395 -3.84 17.31 -10.76
CA HIS A 395 -2.88 18.09 -11.56
C HIS A 395 -3.10 19.59 -11.31
N PRO A 396 -2.07 20.47 -11.25
CA PRO A 396 -2.22 21.89 -10.88
C PRO A 396 -3.16 22.74 -11.75
N SER A 397 -3.58 22.23 -12.91
CA SER A 397 -4.55 22.86 -13.83
C SER A 397 -5.95 22.25 -13.76
N GLU A 398 -6.21 21.32 -12.83
CA GLU A 398 -7.55 20.77 -12.54
C GLU A 398 -8.30 21.69 -11.56
N GLU A 399 -9.62 21.70 -11.61
CA GLU A 399 -10.44 22.49 -10.69
C GLU A 399 -10.36 21.92 -9.26
N PRO A 400 -10.29 22.77 -8.21
CA PRO A 400 -10.24 22.29 -6.83
C PRO A 400 -11.56 21.62 -6.44
N ILE A 401 -11.49 20.55 -5.65
CA ILE A 401 -12.68 19.84 -5.13
C ILE A 401 -13.53 20.83 -4.33
N GLN A 402 -14.81 20.93 -4.71
CA GLN A 402 -15.75 21.86 -4.08
C GLN A 402 -16.16 21.35 -2.69
N VAL A 403 -16.14 22.25 -1.71
CA VAL A 403 -16.65 21.99 -0.35
C VAL A 403 -18.08 22.51 -0.26
N VAL A 404 -19.02 21.63 0.08
CA VAL A 404 -20.45 21.92 0.16
C VAL A 404 -20.88 21.88 1.62
N ASP A 405 -21.51 22.95 2.09
CA ASP A 405 -22.11 23.02 3.42
C ASP A 405 -23.65 22.93 3.30
N PHE A 406 -24.24 22.10 4.16
CA PHE A 406 -25.69 21.92 4.31
C PHE A 406 -26.21 22.52 5.63
N GLY A 407 -25.34 23.15 6.42
CA GLY A 407 -25.67 23.62 7.76
C GLY A 407 -26.07 22.47 8.68
N GLU A 408 -26.95 22.74 9.64
CA GLU A 408 -27.36 21.76 10.66
C GLU A 408 -28.12 20.54 10.08
N SER A 409 -28.73 20.67 8.90
CA SER A 409 -29.40 19.55 8.18
C SER A 409 -28.44 18.42 7.79
N GLY A 410 -27.15 18.74 7.58
CA GLY A 410 -26.16 17.78 7.09
C GLY A 410 -26.37 17.34 5.64
N PRO A 411 -25.39 16.62 5.05
CA PRO A 411 -25.45 16.23 3.65
C PRO A 411 -26.58 15.22 3.38
N VAL A 412 -27.35 15.47 2.32
CA VAL A 412 -28.52 14.63 1.95
C VAL A 412 -28.08 13.20 1.60
N ARG A 413 -28.80 12.21 2.13
CA ARG A 413 -28.47 10.79 2.02
C ARG A 413 -29.71 9.94 1.76
N CYS A 414 -29.55 8.85 1.01
CA CYS A 414 -30.58 7.83 0.87
C CYS A 414 -30.91 7.18 2.23
N SER A 415 -32.17 7.14 2.64
CA SER A 415 -32.55 6.64 3.97
C SER A 415 -32.22 5.16 4.16
N ARG A 416 -32.26 4.36 3.08
CA ARG A 416 -32.00 2.91 3.11
C ARG A 416 -30.50 2.57 3.11
N CYS A 417 -29.75 2.90 2.06
CA CYS A 417 -28.32 2.49 1.94
C CYS A 417 -27.31 3.50 2.52
N LYS A 418 -27.79 4.66 3.01
CA LYS A 418 -26.97 5.75 3.59
C LYS A 418 -25.88 6.30 2.66
N ALA A 419 -26.04 6.11 1.35
CA ALA A 419 -25.25 6.75 0.30
C ALA A 419 -25.56 8.24 0.26
N TYR A 420 -24.56 9.06 -0.03
CA TYR A 420 -24.68 10.51 -0.14
C TYR A 420 -25.21 10.90 -1.52
N ILE A 421 -25.94 12.01 -1.56
CA ILE A 421 -26.41 12.65 -2.80
C ILE A 421 -25.24 12.82 -3.80
N ASN A 422 -25.53 12.57 -5.07
CA ASN A 422 -24.54 12.53 -6.15
C ASN A 422 -25.24 12.75 -7.52
N PRO A 423 -24.50 13.05 -8.61
CA PRO A 423 -25.07 13.39 -9.92
C PRO A 423 -26.04 12.36 -10.54
N PHE A 424 -25.96 11.09 -10.13
CA PHE A 424 -26.72 9.99 -10.73
C PHE A 424 -28.06 9.73 -10.03
N MET A 425 -28.38 10.41 -8.91
CA MET A 425 -29.68 10.25 -8.25
C MET A 425 -30.80 10.92 -9.06
N LYS A 426 -31.81 10.14 -9.44
CA LYS A 426 -32.89 10.61 -10.32
C LYS A 426 -34.01 11.26 -9.51
N PHE A 427 -34.14 12.59 -9.60
CA PHE A 427 -35.28 13.31 -9.05
C PHE A 427 -36.57 13.00 -9.84
N ILE A 428 -37.69 12.90 -9.12
CA ILE A 428 -39.04 12.63 -9.64
C ILE A 428 -40.07 13.52 -8.92
N ASP A 429 -41.37 13.40 -9.25
CA ASP A 429 -42.48 14.07 -8.56
C ASP A 429 -42.30 15.59 -8.41
N GLN A 430 -41.90 16.26 -9.50
CA GLN A 430 -41.53 17.69 -9.52
C GLN A 430 -40.40 18.04 -8.51
N GLY A 431 -39.43 17.13 -8.37
CA GLY A 431 -38.27 17.27 -7.50
C GLY A 431 -38.55 16.91 -6.03
N ARG A 432 -39.79 16.57 -5.66
CA ARG A 432 -40.19 16.26 -4.27
C ARG A 432 -39.63 14.93 -3.76
N ARG A 433 -39.16 14.06 -4.64
CA ARG A 433 -38.55 12.77 -4.31
C ARG A 433 -37.35 12.50 -5.20
N PHE A 434 -36.47 11.61 -4.75
CA PHE A 434 -35.33 11.13 -5.55
C PHE A 434 -35.14 9.63 -5.44
N ILE A 435 -34.71 9.00 -6.53
CA ILE A 435 -34.36 7.58 -6.60
C ILE A 435 -32.85 7.46 -6.46
N CYS A 436 -32.39 6.73 -5.44
CA CYS A 436 -30.99 6.45 -5.21
C CYS A 436 -30.41 5.53 -6.29
N ASN A 437 -29.37 5.99 -7.00
CA ASN A 437 -28.66 5.24 -8.05
C ASN A 437 -28.02 3.92 -7.58
N LEU A 438 -27.68 3.80 -6.30
CA LEU A 438 -27.06 2.57 -5.78
C LEU A 438 -28.10 1.49 -5.48
N CYS A 439 -29.18 1.80 -4.75
CA CYS A 439 -30.13 0.77 -4.32
C CYS A 439 -31.51 0.83 -5.00
N GLY A 440 -31.84 1.89 -5.74
CA GLY A 440 -33.18 2.09 -6.32
C GLY A 440 -34.27 2.45 -5.30
N PHE A 441 -33.93 2.91 -4.09
CA PHE A 441 -34.92 3.39 -3.12
C PHE A 441 -35.42 4.79 -3.50
N SER A 442 -36.70 5.08 -3.24
CA SER A 442 -37.32 6.39 -3.48
C SER A 442 -37.52 7.15 -2.16
N ASP A 443 -36.61 8.08 -1.90
CA ASP A 443 -36.60 8.96 -0.73
C ASP A 443 -37.38 10.26 -1.00
N GLU A 444 -37.86 10.93 0.05
CA GLU A 444 -38.38 12.29 -0.05
C GLU A 444 -37.24 13.31 -0.05
N THR A 445 -37.35 14.34 -0.88
CA THR A 445 -36.38 15.44 -0.94
C THR A 445 -36.61 16.38 0.25
N PRO A 446 -35.58 16.71 1.06
CA PRO A 446 -35.70 17.69 2.14
C PRO A 446 -36.23 19.04 1.62
N ARG A 447 -37.03 19.74 2.44
CA ARG A 447 -37.79 20.94 2.01
C ARG A 447 -36.89 22.14 1.69
N ASP A 448 -35.84 22.29 2.48
CA ASP A 448 -34.70 23.19 2.32
C ASP A 448 -33.86 22.85 1.07
N TYR A 449 -33.83 21.57 0.67
CA TYR A 449 -33.14 21.10 -0.52
C TYR A 449 -34.04 20.99 -1.77
N HIS A 450 -35.33 21.36 -1.72
CA HIS A 450 -36.25 21.16 -2.85
C HIS A 450 -35.98 22.14 -4.00
N CYS A 451 -36.01 21.64 -5.24
CA CYS A 451 -36.14 22.44 -6.45
C CYS A 451 -36.96 21.67 -7.50
N ASN A 452 -37.73 22.39 -8.31
CA ASN A 452 -38.52 21.82 -9.41
C ASN A 452 -37.63 21.24 -10.53
N LEU A 453 -38.22 20.37 -11.35
CA LEU A 453 -37.58 19.83 -12.55
C LEU A 453 -37.62 20.83 -13.72
N GLY A 454 -36.67 20.70 -14.63
CA GLY A 454 -36.65 21.37 -15.94
C GLY A 454 -37.40 20.58 -17.02
N PRO A 455 -37.50 21.13 -18.25
CA PRO A 455 -38.16 20.45 -19.38
C PRO A 455 -37.48 19.15 -19.81
N ASP A 456 -36.20 18.97 -19.46
CA ASP A 456 -35.38 17.77 -19.69
C ASP A 456 -35.56 16.70 -18.61
N GLY A 457 -36.32 17.00 -17.55
CA GLY A 457 -36.50 16.12 -16.40
C GLY A 457 -35.34 16.11 -15.39
N ARG A 458 -34.28 16.90 -15.60
CA ARG A 458 -33.26 17.15 -14.57
C ARG A 458 -33.77 18.18 -13.57
N ARG A 459 -33.06 18.36 -12.45
CA ARG A 459 -33.33 19.42 -11.47
C ARG A 459 -32.80 20.75 -12.02
N ARG A 460 -33.53 21.86 -11.92
CA ARG A 460 -33.15 23.11 -12.63
C ARG A 460 -31.83 23.72 -12.21
N ASP A 461 -31.42 23.49 -10.97
CA ASP A 461 -30.16 23.92 -10.33
C ASP A 461 -29.09 22.79 -10.34
N ALA A 462 -29.29 21.70 -11.08
CA ALA A 462 -28.38 20.54 -11.06
C ALA A 462 -26.95 20.88 -11.51
N ASP A 463 -26.78 21.82 -12.45
CA ASP A 463 -25.47 22.22 -12.95
C ASP A 463 -24.80 23.32 -12.09
N GLU A 464 -25.60 24.04 -11.28
CA GLU A 464 -25.13 25.03 -10.31
C GLU A 464 -24.63 24.40 -9.01
N ARG A 465 -25.14 23.20 -8.67
CA ARG A 465 -24.83 22.50 -7.42
C ARG A 465 -23.77 21.42 -7.63
N PRO A 466 -22.55 21.55 -7.08
CA PRO A 466 -21.44 20.63 -7.37
C PRO A 466 -21.73 19.18 -6.95
N GLU A 467 -22.53 18.94 -5.91
CA GLU A 467 -22.97 17.60 -5.50
C GLU A 467 -23.98 16.94 -6.47
N LEU A 468 -24.45 17.68 -7.48
CA LEU A 468 -25.33 17.22 -8.56
C LEU A 468 -24.69 17.25 -9.95
N CYS A 469 -23.55 17.92 -10.14
CA CYS A 469 -22.82 17.96 -11.42
C CYS A 469 -21.38 17.40 -11.38
N ARG A 470 -20.77 17.18 -10.20
CA ARG A 470 -19.41 16.64 -10.05
C ARG A 470 -19.40 15.27 -9.36
N GLY A 471 -18.51 14.39 -9.78
CA GLY A 471 -18.32 13.06 -9.20
C GLY A 471 -17.51 13.08 -7.91
N THR A 472 -16.63 14.06 -7.70
CA THR A 472 -15.92 14.28 -6.42
C THR A 472 -16.31 15.61 -5.76
N VAL A 473 -16.78 15.54 -4.50
CA VAL A 473 -17.05 16.70 -3.62
C VAL A 473 -16.63 16.41 -2.18
N GLU A 474 -16.52 17.45 -1.36
CA GLU A 474 -16.44 17.33 0.11
C GLU A 474 -17.66 17.95 0.77
N PHE A 475 -18.22 17.29 1.78
CA PHE A 475 -19.24 17.88 2.65
C PHE A 475 -18.63 18.32 3.98
N VAL A 476 -19.09 19.45 4.50
CA VAL A 476 -18.90 19.81 5.92
C VAL A 476 -19.63 18.76 6.78
N ALA A 477 -18.94 18.19 7.77
CA ALA A 477 -19.53 17.16 8.62
C ALA A 477 -20.22 17.81 9.83
N THR A 478 -21.51 17.53 10.03
CA THR A 478 -22.28 17.97 11.19
C THR A 478 -21.95 17.17 12.46
N LYS A 479 -22.46 17.61 13.61
CA LYS A 479 -22.18 17.00 14.92
C LYS A 479 -22.57 15.53 15.05
N GLU A 480 -23.46 14.99 14.21
CA GLU A 480 -23.76 13.54 14.20
C GLU A 480 -22.57 12.68 13.71
N PHE A 481 -21.60 13.26 13.01
CA PHE A 481 -20.38 12.61 12.54
C PHE A 481 -19.19 12.76 13.52
N MET A 482 -19.47 13.24 14.74
CA MET A 482 -18.49 13.55 15.79
C MET A 482 -18.88 12.83 17.09
N VAL A 483 -17.94 12.11 17.70
CA VAL A 483 -18.07 11.56 19.07
C VAL A 483 -17.29 12.36 20.11
N ARG A 484 -16.41 13.25 19.63
CA ARG A 484 -15.60 14.23 20.35
C ARG A 484 -15.32 15.41 19.40
N GLU A 485 -14.80 16.51 19.93
CA GLU A 485 -14.26 17.59 19.09
C GLU A 485 -13.17 17.06 18.14
N PRO A 486 -13.03 17.60 16.90
CA PRO A 486 -12.08 17.08 15.93
C PRO A 486 -10.64 17.09 16.44
N MET A 487 -9.90 16.01 16.19
CA MET A 487 -8.53 15.84 16.67
C MET A 487 -7.58 16.96 16.17
N PRO A 488 -6.74 17.52 17.06
CA PRO A 488 -5.67 18.44 16.69
C PRO A 488 -4.51 17.72 15.99
N ALA A 489 -3.74 18.42 15.17
CA ALA A 489 -2.51 17.87 14.58
C ALA A 489 -1.44 17.64 15.67
N VAL A 490 -1.18 16.38 16.01
CA VAL A 490 -0.17 15.98 17.00
C VAL A 490 0.91 15.14 16.32
N TYR A 491 2.17 15.57 16.45
CA TYR A 491 3.34 14.85 15.92
C TYR A 491 4.28 14.47 17.07
N PHE A 492 4.50 13.17 17.28
CA PHE A 492 5.40 12.67 18.31
C PHE A 492 6.61 11.99 17.66
N PHE A 493 7.83 12.40 18.03
CA PHE A 493 9.06 11.83 17.49
C PHE A 493 9.70 10.86 18.50
N LEU A 494 10.01 9.65 18.05
CA LEU A 494 10.76 8.64 18.81
C LEU A 494 12.10 8.37 18.11
N ILE A 495 13.21 8.60 18.80
CA ILE A 495 14.55 8.51 18.19
C ILE A 495 15.41 7.44 18.88
N ASP A 496 15.86 6.44 18.12
CA ASP A 496 16.85 5.45 18.54
C ASP A 496 18.19 6.14 18.85
N VAL A 497 18.67 5.96 20.09
CA VAL A 497 19.95 6.48 20.61
C VAL A 497 20.87 5.36 21.10
N SER A 498 20.63 4.12 20.63
CA SER A 498 21.55 3.01 20.83
C SER A 498 22.94 3.31 20.24
N MET A 499 23.95 2.62 20.74
CA MET A 499 25.35 2.75 20.34
C MET A 499 25.54 2.74 18.80
N ASN A 500 24.79 1.89 18.10
CA ASN A 500 24.89 1.78 16.64
C ASN A 500 24.16 2.93 15.92
N ALA A 501 23.03 3.41 16.44
CA ALA A 501 22.32 4.57 15.88
C ALA A 501 23.19 5.84 15.96
N VAL A 502 23.92 6.00 17.07
CA VAL A 502 24.86 7.09 17.28
C VAL A 502 26.10 6.93 16.39
N GLN A 503 26.76 5.76 16.38
CA GLN A 503 28.00 5.53 15.63
C GLN A 503 27.83 5.57 14.11
N THR A 504 26.66 5.20 13.58
CA THR A 504 26.35 5.31 12.13
C THR A 504 25.93 6.71 11.71
N GLY A 505 25.77 7.64 12.67
CA GLY A 505 25.24 8.99 12.43
C GLY A 505 23.71 9.04 12.21
N ALA A 506 23.00 7.92 12.34
CA ALA A 506 21.55 7.83 12.15
C ALA A 506 20.78 8.72 13.14
N THR A 507 21.17 8.72 14.43
CA THR A 507 20.60 9.62 15.45
C THR A 507 20.76 11.09 15.06
N ALA A 508 21.95 11.49 14.58
CA ALA A 508 22.24 12.86 14.18
C ALA A 508 21.46 13.27 12.91
N ALA A 509 21.37 12.39 11.92
CA ALA A 509 20.59 12.60 10.70
C ALA A 509 19.08 12.73 11.01
N ALA A 510 18.55 11.91 11.93
CA ALA A 510 17.17 12.02 12.40
C ALA A 510 16.92 13.37 13.11
N CYS A 511 17.78 13.75 14.06
CA CYS A 511 17.63 15.03 14.77
C CYS A 511 17.71 16.24 13.81
N SER A 512 18.65 16.21 12.86
CA SER A 512 18.79 17.26 11.83
C SER A 512 17.60 17.33 10.89
N ALA A 513 17.05 16.18 10.45
CA ALA A 513 15.87 16.12 9.61
C ALA A 513 14.63 16.67 10.33
N ILE A 514 14.41 16.29 11.59
CA ILE A 514 13.31 16.82 12.42
C ILE A 514 13.47 18.34 12.60
N SER A 515 14.67 18.80 12.95
CA SER A 515 14.97 20.23 13.18
C SER A 515 14.62 21.09 11.97
N GLN A 516 14.98 20.66 10.76
CA GLN A 516 14.61 21.35 9.52
C GLN A 516 13.09 21.30 9.26
N VAL A 517 12.46 20.13 9.46
CA VAL A 517 11.03 19.90 9.16
C VAL A 517 10.08 20.60 10.14
N ILE A 518 10.54 21.02 11.33
CA ILE A 518 9.72 21.81 12.28
C ILE A 518 9.16 23.09 11.64
N ALA A 519 9.89 23.72 10.72
CA ALA A 519 9.43 24.91 10.01
C ALA A 519 8.35 24.62 8.96
N ASP A 520 8.20 23.37 8.53
CA ASP A 520 7.22 22.89 7.54
C ASP A 520 5.96 22.26 8.18
N LEU A 521 5.93 22.13 9.52
CA LEU A 521 4.75 21.62 10.22
C LEU A 521 3.56 22.59 10.08
N PRO A 522 2.31 22.10 9.96
CA PRO A 522 1.15 22.97 9.78
C PRO A 522 1.02 24.03 10.88
N GLU A 523 1.04 25.32 10.52
CA GLU A 523 0.87 26.46 11.44
C GLU A 523 -0.60 26.62 11.90
N GLY A 524 -1.12 25.59 12.57
CA GLY A 524 -2.39 25.63 13.27
C GLY A 524 -2.20 26.04 14.74
N PRO A 525 -3.14 26.80 15.35
CA PRO A 525 -3.07 27.15 16.78
C PRO A 525 -3.21 25.94 17.72
N LEU A 526 -3.47 24.75 17.16
CA LEU A 526 -3.62 23.49 17.87
C LEU A 526 -2.50 22.48 17.56
N THR A 527 -1.50 22.82 16.74
CA THR A 527 -0.42 21.88 16.37
C THR A 527 0.47 21.62 17.58
N LYS A 528 0.55 20.35 18.03
CA LYS A 528 1.35 19.92 19.18
C LYS A 528 2.47 18.98 18.78
N VAL A 529 3.55 19.03 19.54
CA VAL A 529 4.73 18.18 19.38
C VAL A 529 5.15 17.52 20.69
N GLY A 530 5.73 16.34 20.59
CA GLY A 530 6.39 15.62 21.70
C GLY A 530 7.63 14.87 21.20
N VAL A 531 8.61 14.67 22.08
CA VAL A 531 9.86 13.95 21.76
C VAL A 531 10.21 12.99 22.89
N ALA A 532 10.67 11.80 22.52
CA ALA A 532 11.44 10.93 23.40
C ALA A 532 12.56 10.20 22.62
N THR A 533 13.64 9.84 23.31
CA THR A 533 14.73 9.01 22.77
C THR A 533 14.76 7.66 23.48
N PHE A 534 15.22 6.60 22.81
CA PHE A 534 15.23 5.26 23.41
C PHE A 534 16.45 4.41 23.02
N ASP A 535 16.90 3.59 23.97
CA ASP A 535 17.86 2.51 23.79
C ASP A 535 17.32 1.24 24.49
N SER A 536 17.97 0.72 25.54
CA SER A 536 17.35 -0.25 26.47
C SER A 536 16.39 0.43 27.47
N THR A 537 16.38 1.77 27.52
CA THR A 537 15.48 2.59 28.35
C THR A 537 14.83 3.71 27.53
N ILE A 538 13.78 4.35 28.06
CA ILE A 538 13.00 5.38 27.35
C ILE A 538 13.20 6.74 28.04
N HIS A 539 13.49 7.79 27.27
CA HIS A 539 13.83 9.11 27.79
C HIS A 539 12.86 10.15 27.21
N PHE A 540 11.90 10.62 28.00
CA PHE A 540 10.99 11.71 27.63
C PHE A 540 11.61 13.07 27.91
N TYR A 541 11.19 14.11 27.20
CA TYR A 541 11.66 15.49 27.42
C TYR A 541 10.49 16.43 27.70
N ASN A 542 10.53 17.15 28.83
CA ASN A 542 9.62 18.25 29.09
C ASN A 542 10.17 19.52 28.41
N LEU A 543 9.39 20.09 27.50
CA LEU A 543 9.79 21.20 26.62
C LEU A 543 9.19 22.56 27.04
N LYS A 544 8.54 22.66 28.22
CA LYS A 544 7.86 23.90 28.67
C LYS A 544 8.77 25.13 28.63
N ARG A 545 8.27 26.23 28.06
CA ARG A 545 8.95 27.54 27.97
C ARG A 545 9.38 28.12 29.33
N ALA A 546 8.75 27.70 30.42
CA ALA A 546 9.08 28.15 31.78
C ALA A 546 10.36 27.50 32.35
N LEU A 547 10.90 26.47 31.71
CA LEU A 547 12.20 25.87 32.05
C LEU A 547 13.34 26.68 31.38
N GLN A 548 14.52 26.73 31.99
CA GLN A 548 15.72 27.31 31.34
C GLN A 548 16.37 26.37 30.31
N GLN A 549 16.08 25.08 30.40
CA GLN A 549 16.55 24.02 29.50
C GLN A 549 15.55 22.85 29.51
N PRO A 550 15.48 22.02 28.45
CA PRO A 550 14.68 20.79 28.47
C PRO A 550 15.03 19.87 29.65
N LEU A 551 14.02 19.27 30.27
CA LEU A 551 14.21 18.29 31.35
C LEU A 551 13.99 16.87 30.82
N MET A 552 15.04 16.05 30.85
CA MET A 552 14.99 14.62 30.54
C MET A 552 14.36 13.83 31.70
N LEU A 553 13.45 12.89 31.39
CA LEU A 553 12.75 12.03 32.33
C LEU A 553 12.88 10.57 31.86
N ILE A 554 13.58 9.75 32.64
CA ILE A 554 13.94 8.37 32.26
C ILE A 554 12.88 7.40 32.80
N VAL A 555 12.35 6.55 31.93
CA VAL A 555 11.50 5.40 32.21
C VAL A 555 12.33 4.13 31.95
N PRO A 556 12.85 3.48 33.02
CA PRO A 556 13.76 2.34 32.88
C PRO A 556 13.05 0.99 32.80
N ASP A 557 11.76 0.92 33.14
CA ASP A 557 10.96 -0.29 32.93
C ASP A 557 10.44 -0.30 31.48
N VAL A 558 10.78 -1.35 30.74
CA VAL A 558 10.40 -1.57 29.33
C VAL A 558 9.43 -2.74 29.15
N GLN A 559 8.89 -3.28 30.24
CA GLN A 559 7.85 -4.30 30.25
C GLN A 559 6.51 -3.74 30.76
N ASP A 560 6.52 -2.96 31.85
CA ASP A 560 5.35 -2.23 32.37
C ASP A 560 5.57 -0.70 32.20
N VAL A 561 5.46 -0.26 30.94
CA VAL A 561 5.75 1.14 30.57
C VAL A 561 4.66 2.11 31.00
N TYR A 562 5.09 3.30 31.43
CA TYR A 562 4.23 4.41 31.83
C TYR A 562 4.71 5.72 31.21
N THR A 563 3.83 6.72 31.12
CA THR A 563 4.21 8.11 30.80
C THR A 563 4.63 8.82 32.08
N PRO A 564 5.83 9.46 32.15
CA PRO A 564 6.36 10.00 33.40
C PRO A 564 5.68 11.29 33.89
N LEU A 565 4.83 11.92 33.05
CA LEU A 565 3.99 13.07 33.41
C LEU A 565 2.59 12.87 32.82
N GLN A 566 1.56 13.39 33.49
CA GLN A 566 0.17 13.38 32.99
C GLN A 566 -0.07 14.48 31.93
N THR A 567 0.77 15.51 31.89
CA THR A 567 0.74 16.62 30.93
C THR A 567 2.16 16.97 30.49
N ASP A 568 2.34 18.02 29.68
CA ASP A 568 3.64 18.63 29.34
C ASP A 568 4.61 17.78 28.48
N VAL A 569 4.31 16.51 28.23
CA VAL A 569 5.05 15.66 27.27
C VAL A 569 4.70 16.03 25.82
N ILE A 570 3.45 16.46 25.59
CA ILE A 570 2.94 16.89 24.29
C ILE A 570 2.44 18.32 24.44
N VAL A 571 3.13 19.28 23.81
CA VAL A 571 2.94 20.73 24.01
C VAL A 571 2.72 21.45 22.68
N PRO A 572 2.05 22.62 22.67
CA PRO A 572 1.89 23.40 21.44
C PRO A 572 3.25 23.81 20.85
N LEU A 573 3.44 23.61 19.55
CA LEU A 573 4.71 23.89 18.88
C LEU A 573 5.13 25.36 19.02
N SER A 574 4.14 26.26 18.94
CA SER A 574 4.31 27.70 19.14
C SER A 574 4.85 28.08 20.52
N GLU A 575 4.67 27.25 21.55
CA GLU A 575 5.19 27.47 22.90
C GLU A 575 6.64 26.98 23.03
N CYS A 576 6.97 25.83 22.46
CA CYS A 576 8.20 25.07 22.76
C CYS A 576 9.29 25.10 21.69
N ARG A 577 9.04 25.62 20.48
CA ARG A 577 9.93 25.52 19.30
C ARG A 577 11.42 25.68 19.59
N GLN A 578 11.83 26.75 20.28
CA GLN A 578 13.23 27.01 20.60
C GLN A 578 13.86 25.94 21.50
N HIS A 579 13.11 25.40 22.48
CA HIS A 579 13.59 24.30 23.33
C HIS A 579 13.69 22.98 22.57
N LEU A 580 12.83 22.77 21.58
CA LEU A 580 12.86 21.61 20.71
C LEU A 580 14.06 21.66 19.75
N GLU A 581 14.32 22.81 19.14
CA GLU A 581 15.48 23.05 18.26
C GLU A 581 16.81 22.82 19.05
N LEU A 582 16.95 23.41 20.24
CA LEU A 582 18.11 23.21 21.13
C LEU A 582 18.25 21.75 21.64
N LEU A 583 17.14 21.05 21.85
CA LEU A 583 17.17 19.63 22.24
C LEU A 583 17.70 18.75 21.09
N LEU A 584 17.22 18.97 19.87
CA LEU A 584 17.61 18.18 18.70
C LEU A 584 19.09 18.39 18.34
N GLU A 585 19.62 19.60 18.53
CA GLU A 585 21.06 19.87 18.39
C GLU A 585 21.91 19.12 19.44
N SER A 586 21.39 18.98 20.67
CA SER A 586 22.17 18.42 21.79
C SER A 586 22.06 16.90 21.97
N ILE A 587 20.97 16.24 21.54
CA ILE A 587 20.78 14.78 21.65
C ILE A 587 21.98 13.96 21.12
N PRO A 588 22.55 14.22 19.92
CA PRO A 588 23.69 13.45 19.41
C PRO A 588 24.92 13.51 20.33
N THR A 589 25.13 14.64 21.00
CA THR A 589 26.23 14.82 21.97
C THR A 589 25.91 14.16 23.31
N MET A 590 24.66 14.22 23.79
CA MET A 590 24.24 13.55 25.04
C MET A 590 24.53 12.04 25.01
N PHE A 591 24.28 11.39 23.87
CA PHE A 591 24.45 9.94 23.70
C PHE A 591 25.76 9.54 22.99
N GLN A 592 26.68 10.48 22.73
CA GLN A 592 27.95 10.22 22.01
C GLN A 592 28.79 9.08 22.62
N SER A 593 28.73 8.92 23.95
CA SER A 593 29.47 7.90 24.69
C SER A 593 28.67 6.62 24.96
N ASN A 594 27.42 6.52 24.50
CA ASN A 594 26.52 5.39 24.79
C ASN A 594 27.11 4.06 24.29
N ARG A 595 26.91 3.00 25.09
CA ARG A 595 27.37 1.62 24.84
C ARG A 595 26.24 0.60 24.79
N THR A 596 24.99 1.02 25.02
CA THR A 596 23.81 0.17 24.87
C THR A 596 23.63 -0.25 23.42
N SER A 597 23.78 -1.54 23.11
CA SER A 597 23.55 -2.09 21.76
C SER A 597 22.09 -2.50 21.51
N GLU A 598 21.25 -2.46 22.55
CA GLU A 598 19.87 -2.93 22.56
C GLU A 598 18.87 -1.83 22.21
N SER A 599 17.67 -2.23 21.78
CA SER A 599 16.56 -1.31 21.46
C SER A 599 15.22 -1.81 21.99
N ALA A 600 14.55 -0.92 22.74
CA ALA A 600 13.24 -1.12 23.37
C ALA A 600 12.07 -0.59 22.51
N PHE A 601 12.18 -0.66 21.18
CA PHE A 601 11.24 -0.10 20.19
C PHE A 601 9.74 -0.25 20.54
N GLY A 602 9.25 -1.47 20.84
CA GLY A 602 7.83 -1.68 21.14
C GLY A 602 7.39 -1.08 22.48
N ALA A 603 8.29 -1.05 23.46
CA ALA A 603 8.09 -0.39 24.74
C ALA A 603 8.07 1.14 24.58
N ALA A 604 8.98 1.71 23.79
CA ALA A 604 9.01 3.13 23.45
C ALA A 604 7.73 3.58 22.72
N ILE A 605 7.26 2.79 21.75
CA ILE A 605 5.98 3.03 21.06
C ILE A 605 4.80 2.97 22.04
N LYS A 606 4.74 1.96 22.93
CA LYS A 606 3.67 1.87 23.94
C LYS A 606 3.70 3.04 24.93
N ALA A 607 4.88 3.50 25.34
CA ALA A 607 5.02 4.65 26.25
C ALA A 607 4.61 5.99 25.59
N ALA A 608 4.97 6.20 24.32
CA ALA A 608 4.53 7.35 23.54
C ALA A 608 3.02 7.31 23.26
N PHE A 609 2.48 6.12 22.95
CA PHE A 609 1.04 5.90 22.83
C PHE A 609 0.27 6.31 24.09
N LEU A 610 0.76 5.96 25.29
CA LEU A 610 0.13 6.36 26.55
C LEU A 610 0.08 7.90 26.70
N ALA A 611 1.11 8.62 26.21
CA ALA A 611 1.11 10.08 26.19
C ALA A 611 0.16 10.68 25.13
N MET A 612 -0.04 9.98 24.01
CA MET A 612 -0.91 10.40 22.90
C MET A 612 -2.37 9.95 23.05
N LYS A 613 -2.69 9.10 24.03
CA LYS A 613 -3.95 8.33 24.08
C LYS A 613 -5.22 9.19 24.03
N ASP A 614 -5.22 10.33 24.70
CA ASP A 614 -6.39 11.23 24.76
C ASP A 614 -6.51 12.11 23.51
N THR A 615 -5.40 12.37 22.79
CA THR A 615 -5.43 13.16 21.55
C THR A 615 -5.63 12.31 20.31
N GLY A 616 -4.98 11.14 20.22
CA GLY A 616 -4.60 10.56 18.93
C GLY A 616 -3.40 11.30 18.33
N GLY A 617 -3.03 11.01 17.08
CA GLY A 617 -1.95 11.73 16.40
C GLY A 617 -1.11 10.89 15.44
N LYS A 618 0.08 11.40 15.14
CA LYS A 618 1.08 10.77 14.29
C LYS A 618 2.38 10.53 15.06
N LEU A 619 2.78 9.26 15.17
CA LEU A 619 4.01 8.82 15.81
C LEU A 619 5.05 8.51 14.74
N LEU A 620 6.21 9.14 14.84
CA LEU A 620 7.29 9.12 13.85
C LEU A 620 8.53 8.49 14.49
N VAL A 621 8.80 7.22 14.17
CA VAL A 621 9.79 6.39 14.88
C VAL A 621 11.03 6.17 14.02
N PHE A 622 12.18 6.63 14.49
CA PHE A 622 13.48 6.42 13.84
C PHE A 622 14.18 5.25 14.52
N GLN A 623 14.37 4.14 13.79
CA GLN A 623 14.90 2.88 14.31
C GLN A 623 16.17 2.47 13.53
N SER A 624 17.26 2.11 14.22
CA SER A 624 18.54 1.76 13.58
C SER A 624 18.94 0.30 13.78
N VAL A 625 18.63 -0.30 14.93
CA VAL A 625 18.98 -1.71 15.25
C VAL A 625 17.76 -2.65 15.27
N LEU A 626 17.99 -3.95 15.47
CA LEU A 626 16.95 -4.92 15.78
C LEU A 626 16.33 -4.62 17.16
N PRO A 627 14.99 -4.51 17.31
CA PRO A 627 14.32 -4.47 18.60
C PRO A 627 14.61 -5.72 19.43
N SER A 628 15.40 -5.59 20.50
CA SER A 628 15.96 -6.74 21.23
C SER A 628 15.44 -6.90 22.67
N ILE A 629 14.75 -5.90 23.21
CA ILE A 629 14.31 -5.87 24.61
C ILE A 629 12.93 -5.21 24.77
N GLY A 630 12.24 -5.52 25.86
CA GLY A 630 10.92 -4.98 26.19
C GLY A 630 9.75 -5.62 25.43
N ILE A 631 8.62 -4.91 25.38
CA ILE A 631 7.39 -5.34 24.71
C ILE A 631 7.67 -5.63 23.22
N GLY A 632 7.43 -6.87 22.80
CA GLY A 632 7.59 -7.31 21.40
C GLY A 632 9.04 -7.41 20.92
N ALA A 633 9.98 -7.71 21.83
CA ALA A 633 11.38 -8.02 21.51
C ALA A 633 11.53 -9.15 20.48
N LEU A 634 12.54 -9.04 19.61
CA LEU A 634 12.78 -9.92 18.46
C LEU A 634 14.19 -10.53 18.52
N SER A 635 14.34 -11.76 18.00
CA SER A 635 15.64 -12.42 17.83
C SER A 635 16.16 -12.29 16.40
N ALA A 636 17.45 -12.57 16.19
CA ALA A 636 18.11 -12.55 14.88
C ALA A 636 17.76 -13.79 14.02
N ARG A 637 16.46 -14.10 13.91
CA ARG A 637 15.88 -15.32 13.29
C ARG A 637 16.26 -15.55 11.83
N GLU A 638 16.83 -14.56 11.12
CA GLU A 638 17.46 -14.81 9.82
C GLU A 638 18.63 -15.80 9.93
N ALA A 639 19.48 -15.70 10.95
CA ALA A 639 20.65 -16.59 11.11
C ALA A 639 20.23 -18.04 11.38
N GLU A 640 19.21 -18.22 12.23
CA GLU A 640 18.54 -19.49 12.52
C GLU A 640 17.77 -20.01 11.29
N GLY A 641 17.24 -19.10 10.46
CA GLY A 641 16.64 -19.41 9.17
C GLY A 641 17.65 -19.94 8.16
N ARG A 642 18.83 -19.32 8.04
CA ARG A 642 19.85 -19.67 7.03
C ARG A 642 20.35 -21.12 7.15
N THR A 643 20.55 -21.64 8.36
CA THR A 643 20.92 -23.06 8.57
C THR A 643 19.84 -24.04 8.13
N ASN A 644 18.56 -23.63 8.20
CA ASN A 644 17.42 -24.41 7.72
C ASN A 644 17.12 -24.19 6.22
N ILE A 645 17.48 -23.03 5.65
CA ILE A 645 17.35 -22.74 4.21
C ILE A 645 18.29 -23.66 3.40
N SER A 646 19.47 -24.00 3.92
CA SER A 646 20.35 -25.03 3.35
C SER A 646 19.76 -26.46 3.33
N ALA A 647 18.59 -26.70 3.95
CA ALA A 647 17.93 -28.01 3.99
C ALA A 647 16.76 -28.18 2.99
N GLY A 648 16.47 -27.17 2.15
CA GLY A 648 15.54 -27.28 1.01
C GLY A 648 14.05 -27.12 1.33
N GLU A 649 13.43 -26.15 0.65
CA GLU A 649 11.98 -25.96 0.43
C GLU A 649 10.98 -26.55 1.44
N LYS A 650 10.54 -25.71 2.40
CA LYS A 650 9.14 -25.73 2.88
C LYS A 650 8.66 -24.40 3.48
N GLU A 651 9.43 -23.78 4.38
CA GLU A 651 8.87 -22.78 5.30
C GLU A 651 9.49 -21.36 5.24
N ALA A 652 10.34 -21.05 4.26
CA ALA A 652 11.04 -19.75 4.19
C ALA A 652 10.10 -18.51 4.18
N HIS A 653 8.85 -18.67 3.70
CA HIS A 653 7.83 -17.63 3.75
C HIS A 653 7.41 -17.24 5.19
N LYS A 654 7.57 -18.12 6.19
CA LYS A 654 7.27 -17.81 7.60
C LYS A 654 8.18 -16.72 8.18
N LEU A 655 9.38 -16.52 7.63
CA LEU A 655 10.27 -15.42 8.04
C LEU A 655 9.79 -14.05 7.52
N LEU A 656 8.80 -14.02 6.61
CA LEU A 656 8.13 -12.81 6.13
C LEU A 656 6.82 -12.52 6.90
N GLN A 657 6.43 -13.39 7.83
CA GLN A 657 5.41 -13.11 8.84
C GLN A 657 6.04 -12.45 10.08
N PRO A 658 5.30 -11.63 10.84
CA PRO A 658 5.72 -11.21 12.17
C PRO A 658 6.11 -12.39 13.06
N ALA A 659 7.10 -12.20 13.94
CA ALA A 659 7.58 -13.23 14.86
C ALA A 659 6.50 -13.71 15.84
N ASP A 660 5.66 -12.79 16.32
CA ASP A 660 4.52 -13.05 17.19
C ASP A 660 3.30 -12.15 16.84
N LYS A 661 2.34 -12.03 17.76
CA LYS A 661 1.20 -11.11 17.63
C LYS A 661 1.36 -9.81 18.42
N THR A 662 2.32 -9.69 19.32
CA THR A 662 2.43 -8.62 20.33
C THR A 662 2.45 -7.24 19.68
N LEU A 663 3.29 -7.04 18.65
CA LEU A 663 3.35 -5.78 17.91
C LEU A 663 2.08 -5.50 17.09
N LYS A 664 1.34 -6.54 16.67
CA LYS A 664 0.06 -6.38 15.95
C LYS A 664 -1.10 -6.04 16.89
N GLU A 665 -1.12 -6.62 18.08
CA GLU A 665 -2.12 -6.34 19.12
C GLU A 665 -1.94 -4.91 19.65
N LEU A 666 -0.70 -4.48 19.90
CA LEU A 666 -0.35 -3.07 20.13
C LEU A 666 -0.82 -2.15 19.00
N ALA A 667 -0.68 -2.58 17.74
CA ALA A 667 -1.12 -1.79 16.58
C ALA A 667 -2.64 -1.65 16.43
N VAL A 668 -3.42 -2.62 16.93
CA VAL A 668 -4.88 -2.50 17.02
C VAL A 668 -5.26 -1.51 18.13
N GLU A 669 -4.59 -1.53 19.28
CA GLU A 669 -4.79 -0.56 20.36
C GLU A 669 -4.44 0.87 19.92
N LEU A 670 -3.29 1.08 19.28
CA LEU A 670 -2.91 2.34 18.64
C LEU A 670 -4.00 2.86 17.68
N ALA A 671 -4.54 1.97 16.84
CA ALA A 671 -5.58 2.32 15.87
C ALA A 671 -6.96 2.60 16.51
N GLU A 672 -7.24 2.05 17.70
CA GLU A 672 -8.47 2.35 18.44
C GLU A 672 -8.51 3.81 18.91
N TYR A 673 -7.39 4.31 19.44
CA TYR A 673 -7.23 5.70 19.92
C TYR A 673 -6.67 6.65 18.85
N GLN A 674 -6.79 6.29 17.57
CA GLN A 674 -6.48 7.16 16.42
C GLN A 674 -5.01 7.63 16.37
N VAL A 675 -4.07 6.76 16.74
CA VAL A 675 -2.62 6.98 16.57
C VAL A 675 -2.13 6.24 15.32
N CYS A 676 -1.59 7.00 14.36
CA CYS A 676 -0.91 6.51 13.16
C CYS A 676 0.59 6.38 13.41
N VAL A 677 1.26 5.31 12.96
CA VAL A 677 2.70 5.10 13.20
C VAL A 677 3.49 4.91 11.90
N ASP A 678 4.38 5.84 11.60
CA ASP A 678 5.37 5.71 10.52
C ASP A 678 6.75 5.37 11.10
N VAL A 679 7.49 4.47 10.43
CA VAL A 679 8.80 3.98 10.90
C VAL A 679 9.89 4.25 9.86
N PHE A 680 10.94 4.97 10.27
CA PHE A 680 12.13 5.32 9.50
C PHE A 680 13.30 4.40 9.91
N VAL A 681 13.52 3.35 9.12
CA VAL A 681 14.50 2.29 9.38
C VAL A 681 15.86 2.68 8.79
N THR A 682 16.76 3.17 9.63
CA THR A 682 18.08 3.73 9.28
C THR A 682 19.19 2.76 9.68
N THR A 683 19.31 1.64 8.95
CA THR A 683 20.09 0.48 9.41
C THR A 683 21.17 0.01 8.42
N GLN A 684 22.16 -0.70 8.96
CA GLN A 684 23.19 -1.43 8.21
C GLN A 684 23.08 -2.96 8.39
N THR A 685 22.20 -3.43 9.28
CA THR A 685 22.03 -4.84 9.69
C THR A 685 20.60 -5.35 9.46
N TYR A 686 20.32 -6.61 9.82
CA TYR A 686 18.96 -7.14 9.91
C TYR A 686 18.21 -6.49 11.09
N VAL A 687 16.93 -6.14 10.90
CA VAL A 687 16.06 -5.52 11.91
C VAL A 687 14.65 -6.13 11.97
N ASP A 688 14.40 -7.17 11.18
CA ASP A 688 13.12 -7.88 11.08
C ASP A 688 11.92 -7.00 10.69
N ILE A 689 12.00 -6.41 9.49
CA ILE A 689 10.96 -5.55 8.90
C ILE A 689 9.61 -6.27 8.85
N ALA A 690 9.57 -7.59 8.66
CA ALA A 690 8.35 -8.39 8.69
C ALA A 690 7.50 -8.14 9.96
N SER A 691 8.16 -8.06 11.11
CA SER A 691 7.56 -7.84 12.43
C SER A 691 7.21 -6.38 12.68
N ILE A 692 8.20 -5.46 12.64
CA ILE A 692 7.97 -4.05 13.02
C ILE A 692 6.94 -3.36 12.11
N SER A 693 6.87 -3.74 10.84
CA SER A 693 5.90 -3.18 9.89
C SER A 693 4.44 -3.56 10.17
N ALA A 694 4.18 -4.52 11.07
CA ALA A 694 2.81 -4.81 11.53
C ALA A 694 2.14 -3.58 12.16
N ILE A 695 2.92 -2.70 12.80
CA ILE A 695 2.42 -1.47 13.41
C ILE A 695 1.97 -0.48 12.35
N SER A 696 2.84 -0.12 11.41
CA SER A 696 2.51 0.80 10.32
C SER A 696 1.37 0.27 9.43
N ARG A 697 1.38 -1.02 9.03
CA ARG A 697 0.29 -1.61 8.24
C ARG A 697 -1.07 -1.46 8.92
N THR A 698 -1.16 -1.75 10.21
CA THR A 698 -2.45 -1.77 10.93
C THR A 698 -2.92 -0.36 11.33
N THR A 699 -1.99 0.54 11.65
CA THR A 699 -2.32 1.94 11.99
C THR A 699 -2.49 2.85 10.78
N GLY A 700 -2.35 2.30 9.57
CA GLY A 700 -2.44 3.05 8.31
C GLY A 700 -1.18 3.81 7.92
N GLY A 701 -0.08 3.71 8.67
CA GLY A 701 1.21 4.32 8.37
C GLY A 701 2.01 3.63 7.27
N GLN A 702 3.30 3.97 7.20
CA GLN A 702 4.30 3.55 6.22
C GLN A 702 5.62 3.18 6.89
N VAL A 703 6.43 2.36 6.20
CA VAL A 703 7.83 2.10 6.56
C VAL A 703 8.73 2.72 5.50
N TYR A 704 9.73 3.48 5.92
CA TYR A 704 10.80 4.04 5.09
C TYR A 704 12.09 3.27 5.40
N TYR A 705 12.81 2.79 4.39
CA TYR A 705 13.94 1.87 4.56
C TYR A 705 15.20 2.40 3.89
N TYR A 706 16.22 2.67 4.71
CA TYR A 706 17.50 3.22 4.28
C TYR A 706 18.56 2.14 4.51
N TYR A 707 18.91 1.40 3.45
CA TYR A 707 19.83 0.26 3.56
C TYR A 707 20.86 0.17 2.41
N PRO A 708 22.16 0.02 2.71
CA PRO A 708 22.76 0.36 4.00
C PRO A 708 22.62 1.87 4.25
N PHE A 709 22.26 2.27 5.46
CA PHE A 709 22.24 3.67 5.85
C PHE A 709 23.67 4.24 5.90
N SER A 710 23.87 5.41 5.30
CA SER A 710 25.09 6.20 5.40
C SER A 710 24.75 7.66 5.67
N ALA A 711 25.29 8.21 6.76
CA ALA A 711 25.16 9.62 7.11
C ALA A 711 25.82 10.60 6.10
N VAL A 712 26.43 10.09 5.01
CA VAL A 712 26.89 10.90 3.88
C VAL A 712 25.84 10.98 2.77
N SER A 713 25.23 9.85 2.39
CA SER A 713 24.33 9.78 1.21
C SER A 713 22.84 9.84 1.54
N ASP A 714 22.43 9.40 2.72
CA ASP A 714 21.01 9.25 3.10
C ASP A 714 20.34 10.46 3.77
N PRO A 715 21.01 11.42 4.46
CA PRO A 715 20.33 12.52 5.14
C PRO A 715 19.42 13.34 4.22
N ALA A 716 19.83 13.57 2.97
CA ALA A 716 19.01 14.26 1.97
C ALA A 716 17.71 13.51 1.64
N LYS A 717 17.74 12.17 1.58
CA LYS A 717 16.53 11.36 1.40
C LYS A 717 15.69 11.34 2.67
N LEU A 718 16.31 11.11 3.83
CA LEU A 718 15.64 11.08 5.13
C LEU A 718 14.87 12.38 5.41
N TYR A 719 15.49 13.53 5.15
CA TYR A 719 14.86 14.84 5.25
C TYR A 719 13.69 14.99 4.28
N ASN A 720 13.86 14.69 2.99
CA ASN A 720 12.78 14.88 2.00
C ASN A 720 11.60 13.92 2.23
N ASP A 721 11.87 12.66 2.58
CA ASP A 721 10.84 11.66 2.89
C ASP A 721 10.08 12.04 4.17
N LEU A 722 10.75 12.58 5.21
CA LEU A 722 10.12 13.12 6.43
C LEU A 722 9.35 14.42 6.17
N ARG A 723 9.89 15.34 5.37
CA ARG A 723 9.23 16.58 4.98
C ARG A 723 7.94 16.28 4.24
N TRP A 724 8.00 15.41 3.23
CA TRP A 724 6.81 14.93 2.51
C TRP A 724 5.80 14.28 3.47
N ASN A 725 6.28 13.44 4.40
CA ASN A 725 5.45 12.77 5.40
C ASN A 725 4.55 13.71 6.20
N VAL A 726 5.03 14.89 6.61
CA VAL A 726 4.24 15.85 7.41
C VAL A 726 3.53 16.93 6.58
N THR A 727 4.08 17.32 5.43
CA THR A 727 3.53 18.40 4.57
C THR A 727 2.45 17.93 3.59
N ARG A 728 2.51 16.68 3.14
CA ARG A 728 1.58 16.17 2.11
C ARG A 728 0.12 16.21 2.60
N PRO A 729 -0.86 16.42 1.70
CA PRO A 729 -2.28 16.38 2.06
C PRO A 729 -2.65 15.08 2.78
N GLN A 730 -3.11 15.23 4.02
CA GLN A 730 -3.42 14.12 4.91
C GLN A 730 -4.58 14.42 5.86
N GLY A 731 -5.09 13.36 6.47
CA GLY A 731 -6.26 13.38 7.33
C GLY A 731 -6.18 12.31 8.41
N PHE A 732 -6.83 12.59 9.53
CA PHE A 732 -6.81 11.77 10.74
C PHE A 732 -8.21 11.29 11.14
N GLU A 733 -8.26 10.34 12.11
CA GLU A 733 -9.52 9.79 12.65
C GLU A 733 -10.48 9.31 11.55
N ALA A 734 -9.93 8.76 10.47
CA ALA A 734 -10.65 8.60 9.22
C ALA A 734 -11.34 7.23 9.14
N VAL A 735 -12.51 7.21 8.49
CA VAL A 735 -13.25 5.99 8.18
C VAL A 735 -13.65 6.05 6.71
N MET A 736 -13.15 5.10 5.92
CA MET A 736 -13.48 4.95 4.51
C MET A 736 -14.49 3.81 4.32
N ARG A 737 -15.48 4.01 3.43
CA ARG A 737 -16.44 2.97 3.04
C ARG A 737 -16.84 3.11 1.58
N VAL A 738 -16.72 2.01 0.83
CA VAL A 738 -17.26 1.88 -0.52
C VAL A 738 -18.68 1.32 -0.49
N ARG A 739 -19.55 1.83 -1.36
CA ARG A 739 -20.89 1.34 -1.68
C ARG A 739 -20.98 1.10 -3.19
N CYS A 740 -21.76 0.10 -3.59
CA CYS A 740 -21.95 -0.29 -4.99
C CYS A 740 -23.46 -0.29 -5.34
N SER A 741 -23.78 -0.29 -6.64
CA SER A 741 -25.15 -0.55 -7.09
C SER A 741 -25.59 -1.99 -6.80
N GLN A 742 -26.90 -2.19 -6.61
CA GLN A 742 -27.51 -3.50 -6.40
C GLN A 742 -27.09 -4.48 -7.50
N GLY A 743 -26.73 -5.70 -7.09
CA GLY A 743 -26.15 -6.73 -7.96
C GLY A 743 -24.62 -6.81 -7.90
N ILE A 744 -23.93 -5.78 -7.39
CA ILE A 744 -22.51 -5.82 -7.03
C ILE A 744 -22.33 -5.55 -5.53
N GLN A 745 -21.37 -6.23 -4.91
CA GLN A 745 -20.97 -6.04 -3.52
C GLN A 745 -19.45 -5.98 -3.38
N VAL A 746 -18.96 -5.27 -2.36
CA VAL A 746 -17.54 -5.32 -1.96
C VAL A 746 -17.25 -6.71 -1.39
N GLN A 747 -16.22 -7.37 -1.91
CA GLN A 747 -15.72 -8.64 -1.41
C GLN A 747 -14.67 -8.41 -0.32
N GLU A 748 -13.62 -7.64 -0.63
CA GLU A 748 -12.50 -7.42 0.27
C GLU A 748 -11.79 -6.08 0.00
N TYR A 749 -11.05 -5.60 1.00
CA TYR A 749 -10.21 -4.41 0.94
C TYR A 749 -8.75 -4.83 1.18
N TYR A 750 -7.79 -4.19 0.50
CA TYR A 750 -6.36 -4.43 0.62
C TYR A 750 -5.61 -3.08 0.69
N GLY A 751 -4.65 -2.97 1.60
CA GLY A 751 -3.89 -1.74 1.89
C GLY A 751 -3.50 -1.65 3.37
N ASN A 752 -2.92 -0.52 3.78
CA ASN A 752 -2.58 -0.28 5.18
C ASN A 752 -3.78 0.37 5.91
N PHE A 753 -4.44 -0.37 6.80
CA PHE A 753 -5.58 0.08 7.60
C PHE A 753 -5.86 -0.87 8.78
N CYS A 754 -6.70 -0.44 9.72
CA CYS A 754 -7.34 -1.31 10.70
C CYS A 754 -8.74 -1.71 10.21
N LYS A 755 -9.20 -2.91 10.58
CA LYS A 755 -10.49 -3.47 10.13
C LYS A 755 -11.27 -4.01 11.31
N ARG A 756 -11.97 -3.11 12.04
CA ARG A 756 -12.84 -3.51 13.16
C ARG A 756 -14.19 -4.03 12.69
N ILE A 757 -14.69 -3.55 11.55
CA ILE A 757 -15.98 -3.94 10.95
C ILE A 757 -15.74 -4.44 9.51
N PRO A 758 -16.41 -5.49 9.02
CA PRO A 758 -16.14 -6.02 7.67
C PRO A 758 -16.33 -5.05 6.51
N THR A 759 -17.21 -4.06 6.65
CA THR A 759 -17.60 -3.12 5.58
C THR A 759 -16.81 -1.81 5.55
N ASP A 760 -16.16 -1.45 6.66
CA ASP A 760 -15.65 -0.11 6.94
C ASP A 760 -14.15 -0.20 7.24
N VAL A 761 -13.39 0.79 6.79
CA VAL A 761 -11.93 0.80 6.81
C VAL A 761 -11.47 1.89 7.77
N ASP A 762 -10.90 1.49 8.90
CA ASP A 762 -10.44 2.38 9.97
C ASP A 762 -9.02 2.90 9.67
N LEU A 763 -8.86 4.22 9.67
CA LEU A 763 -7.66 4.90 9.19
C LEU A 763 -7.22 6.00 10.17
N PRO A 764 -6.42 5.66 11.20
CA PRO A 764 -5.84 6.64 12.13
C PRO A 764 -5.14 7.80 11.43
N GLY A 765 -4.43 7.53 10.33
CA GLY A 765 -3.90 8.54 9.42
C GLY A 765 -3.88 8.08 7.94
N ILE A 766 -4.59 8.81 7.08
CA ILE A 766 -4.59 8.66 5.62
C ILE A 766 -3.89 9.86 4.96
N ASP A 767 -3.20 9.65 3.84
CA ASP A 767 -2.53 10.68 3.06
C ASP A 767 -2.72 10.45 1.56
N CYS A 768 -2.28 11.42 0.75
CA CYS A 768 -2.43 11.43 -0.70
C CYS A 768 -1.81 10.24 -1.43
N ASP A 769 -0.83 9.56 -0.82
CA ASP A 769 -0.05 8.50 -1.45
C ASP A 769 -0.76 7.13 -1.35
N LYS A 770 -1.68 6.95 -0.39
CA LYS A 770 -2.28 5.66 -0.03
C LYS A 770 -3.41 5.26 -0.98
N THR A 771 -3.17 4.19 -1.74
CA THR A 771 -4.14 3.54 -2.63
C THR A 771 -4.58 2.19 -2.07
N PHE A 772 -5.88 2.07 -1.82
CA PHE A 772 -6.55 0.83 -1.43
C PHE A 772 -7.04 0.07 -2.67
N MET A 773 -6.89 -1.25 -2.69
CA MET A 773 -7.56 -2.11 -3.67
C MET A 773 -8.83 -2.68 -3.05
N VAL A 774 -9.94 -2.61 -3.80
CA VAL A 774 -11.27 -3.05 -3.40
C VAL A 774 -11.73 -4.10 -4.40
N THR A 775 -11.78 -5.37 -4.01
CA THR A 775 -12.28 -6.44 -4.87
C THR A 775 -13.81 -6.47 -4.86
N LEU A 776 -14.40 -6.75 -6.01
CA LEU A 776 -15.85 -6.73 -6.21
C LEU A 776 -16.33 -8.10 -6.67
N LYS A 777 -17.46 -8.55 -6.14
CA LYS A 777 -18.16 -9.74 -6.61
C LYS A 777 -19.62 -9.41 -6.95
N HIS A 778 -20.19 -10.20 -7.84
CA HIS A 778 -21.64 -10.17 -8.05
C HIS A 778 -22.37 -10.63 -6.79
N ASP A 779 -23.57 -10.10 -6.62
CA ASP A 779 -24.61 -10.57 -5.70
C ASP A 779 -25.86 -10.99 -6.47
N ASP A 780 -26.10 -10.35 -7.63
CA ASP A 780 -27.18 -10.66 -8.57
C ASP A 780 -26.73 -10.32 -10.02
N LYS A 781 -27.58 -10.57 -11.01
CA LYS A 781 -27.42 -10.11 -12.39
C LYS A 781 -27.72 -8.62 -12.50
N LEU A 782 -26.92 -7.91 -13.28
CA LEU A 782 -27.18 -6.52 -13.62
C LEU A 782 -28.05 -6.41 -14.87
N GLN A 783 -28.76 -5.30 -15.03
CA GLN A 783 -29.52 -5.00 -16.24
C GLN A 783 -28.55 -4.59 -17.37
N ASP A 784 -28.56 -5.30 -18.50
CA ASP A 784 -27.72 -4.95 -19.65
C ASP A 784 -28.09 -3.56 -20.21
N GLY A 785 -27.08 -2.78 -20.61
CA GLY A 785 -27.25 -1.40 -21.07
C GLY A 785 -27.63 -0.37 -19.99
N SER A 786 -27.71 -0.76 -18.71
CA SER A 786 -27.82 0.17 -17.58
C SER A 786 -26.44 0.74 -17.16
N GLU A 787 -26.39 1.59 -16.13
CA GLU A 787 -25.14 1.90 -15.44
C GLU A 787 -25.09 1.26 -14.04
N CYS A 788 -23.91 0.76 -13.67
CA CYS A 788 -23.56 0.33 -12.33
C CYS A 788 -22.65 1.40 -11.70
N ALA A 789 -23.05 1.90 -10.52
CA ALA A 789 -22.35 2.98 -9.84
C ALA A 789 -21.68 2.53 -8.55
N PHE A 790 -20.64 3.28 -8.18
CA PHE A 790 -19.78 3.07 -7.03
C PHE A 790 -19.63 4.40 -6.30
N GLN A 791 -19.66 4.39 -4.97
CA GLN A 791 -19.44 5.57 -4.16
C GLN A 791 -18.50 5.23 -2.99
N CYS A 792 -17.31 5.81 -3.00
CA CYS A 792 -16.46 5.88 -1.83
C CYS A 792 -16.85 7.12 -1.01
N ALA A 793 -16.96 6.95 0.30
CA ALA A 793 -17.02 8.07 1.24
C ALA A 793 -15.91 7.92 2.28
N LEU A 794 -15.13 8.99 2.46
CA LEU A 794 -14.12 9.14 3.50
C LEU A 794 -14.59 10.22 4.48
N LEU A 795 -15.02 9.82 5.68
CA LEU A 795 -15.19 10.74 6.80
C LEU A 795 -13.82 10.90 7.47
N TYR A 796 -13.33 12.12 7.65
CA TYR A 796 -11.99 12.37 8.24
C TYR A 796 -11.88 13.75 8.90
N THR A 797 -10.84 13.93 9.71
CA THR A 797 -10.42 15.21 10.30
C THR A 797 -9.22 15.75 9.52
N THR A 798 -9.28 16.98 9.02
CA THR A 798 -8.14 17.63 8.35
C THR A 798 -7.03 17.99 9.35
N VAL A 799 -5.80 18.23 8.86
CA VAL A 799 -4.71 18.79 9.68
C VAL A 799 -5.05 20.14 10.36
N TYR A 800 -6.10 20.82 9.89
CA TYR A 800 -6.60 22.09 10.45
C TYR A 800 -7.76 21.91 11.44
N GLY A 801 -8.04 20.68 11.89
CA GLY A 801 -9.11 20.40 12.87
C GLY A 801 -10.53 20.51 12.32
N GLN A 802 -10.74 20.38 11.01
CA GLN A 802 -12.08 20.38 10.40
C GLN A 802 -12.52 18.95 10.08
N ARG A 803 -13.72 18.55 10.54
CA ARG A 803 -14.33 17.27 10.16
C ARG A 803 -15.01 17.41 8.78
N ARG A 804 -14.63 16.57 7.83
CA ARG A 804 -15.12 16.59 6.44
C ARG A 804 -15.51 15.18 5.97
N ILE A 805 -16.38 15.12 4.96
CA ILE A 805 -16.76 13.88 4.28
C ILE A 805 -16.42 14.04 2.79
N ARG A 806 -15.31 13.48 2.32
CA ARG A 806 -15.02 13.42 0.89
C ARG A 806 -15.82 12.29 0.25
N VAL A 807 -16.59 12.60 -0.78
CA VAL A 807 -17.43 11.66 -1.53
C VAL A 807 -16.94 11.61 -2.98
N ILE A 808 -16.71 10.39 -3.45
CA ILE A 808 -16.10 10.07 -4.76
C ILE A 808 -17.02 9.06 -5.43
N THR A 809 -17.68 9.47 -6.51
CA THR A 809 -18.72 8.68 -7.19
C THR A 809 -18.32 8.40 -8.64
N LEU A 810 -18.43 7.12 -9.04
CA LEU A 810 -18.10 6.62 -10.37
C LEU A 810 -19.28 5.79 -10.90
N SER A 811 -19.83 6.16 -12.06
CA SER A 811 -20.87 5.41 -12.77
C SER A 811 -20.32 4.87 -14.09
N LEU A 812 -20.45 3.57 -14.31
CA LEU A 812 -19.92 2.84 -15.48
C LEU A 812 -21.04 2.03 -16.16
N PRO A 813 -21.07 1.96 -17.51
CA PRO A 813 -22.09 1.19 -18.22
C PRO A 813 -21.91 -0.32 -18.03
N VAL A 814 -23.03 -1.04 -18.04
CA VAL A 814 -23.12 -2.49 -17.94
C VAL A 814 -23.13 -3.10 -19.35
N THR A 815 -22.43 -4.24 -19.54
CA THR A 815 -22.36 -4.93 -20.83
C THR A 815 -22.52 -6.45 -20.73
N SER A 816 -23.26 -7.02 -21.68
CA SER A 816 -23.32 -8.45 -21.99
C SER A 816 -22.23 -8.95 -22.95
N MET A 817 -21.49 -8.04 -23.61
CA MET A 817 -20.50 -8.41 -24.65
C MET A 817 -19.08 -8.55 -24.09
N LEU A 818 -18.54 -9.77 -24.14
CA LEU A 818 -17.18 -10.09 -23.69
C LEU A 818 -16.09 -9.26 -24.40
N SER A 819 -16.27 -8.98 -25.69
CA SER A 819 -15.34 -8.18 -26.49
C SER A 819 -15.24 -6.71 -26.01
N ASN A 820 -16.30 -6.18 -25.39
CA ASN A 820 -16.25 -4.85 -24.77
C ASN A 820 -15.44 -4.85 -23.47
N LEU A 821 -15.47 -5.93 -22.67
CA LEU A 821 -14.66 -6.03 -21.46
C LEU A 821 -13.16 -5.92 -21.80
N PHE A 822 -12.70 -6.60 -22.85
CA PHE A 822 -11.32 -6.50 -23.32
C PHE A 822 -10.95 -5.15 -23.97
N ARG A 823 -11.92 -4.39 -24.47
CA ARG A 823 -11.71 -3.01 -24.96
C ARG A 823 -11.68 -1.97 -23.84
N ALA A 824 -12.37 -2.24 -22.74
CA ALA A 824 -12.51 -1.33 -21.60
C ALA A 824 -11.64 -1.72 -20.39
N ALA A 825 -10.88 -2.81 -20.47
CA ALA A 825 -9.94 -3.24 -19.44
C ALA A 825 -8.85 -2.19 -19.22
N ASP A 826 -8.53 -1.90 -17.95
CA ASP A 826 -7.46 -0.96 -17.61
C ASP A 826 -6.18 -1.72 -17.22
N LEU A 827 -5.17 -1.69 -18.09
CA LEU A 827 -3.89 -2.37 -17.91
C LEU A 827 -3.25 -2.08 -16.54
N ASP A 828 -3.10 -0.79 -16.24
CA ASP A 828 -2.35 -0.32 -15.07
C ASP A 828 -3.07 -0.71 -13.77
N THR A 829 -4.40 -0.65 -13.77
CA THR A 829 -5.24 -1.11 -12.64
C THR A 829 -5.22 -2.63 -12.51
N GLN A 830 -5.42 -3.40 -13.59
CA GLN A 830 -5.34 -4.87 -13.58
C GLN A 830 -3.98 -5.35 -13.06
N PHE A 831 -2.89 -4.76 -13.54
CA PHE A 831 -1.54 -5.10 -13.13
C PHE A 831 -1.24 -4.68 -11.67
N CYS A 832 -1.64 -3.48 -11.26
CA CYS A 832 -1.48 -3.05 -9.86
C CYS A 832 -2.28 -3.95 -8.89
N CYS A 833 -3.42 -4.50 -9.32
CA CYS A 833 -4.14 -5.53 -8.56
C CYS A 833 -3.34 -6.84 -8.47
N PHE A 834 -2.76 -7.35 -9.56
CA PHE A 834 -1.87 -8.54 -9.53
C PHE A 834 -0.67 -8.32 -8.58
N LEU A 835 -0.07 -7.12 -8.63
CA LEU A 835 1.06 -6.71 -7.78
C LEU A 835 0.68 -6.73 -6.29
N LYS A 836 -0.46 -6.12 -5.91
CA LYS A 836 -0.97 -6.11 -4.53
C LYS A 836 -1.38 -7.51 -4.04
N GLN A 837 -1.98 -8.33 -4.91
CA GLN A 837 -2.31 -9.73 -4.60
C GLN A 837 -1.03 -10.52 -4.30
N ALA A 838 -0.03 -10.47 -5.18
CA ALA A 838 1.25 -11.14 -4.96
C ALA A 838 1.90 -10.72 -3.63
N ALA A 839 1.95 -9.42 -3.31
CA ALA A 839 2.47 -8.94 -2.04
C ALA A 839 1.70 -9.48 -0.82
N SER A 840 0.37 -9.57 -0.89
CA SER A 840 -0.45 -10.13 0.21
C SER A 840 -0.25 -11.64 0.41
N GLU A 841 0.12 -12.38 -0.63
CA GLU A 841 0.25 -13.84 -0.59
C GLU A 841 1.67 -14.34 -0.32
N ILE A 842 2.71 -13.57 -0.63
CA ILE A 842 4.12 -13.94 -0.39
C ILE A 842 4.40 -14.36 1.07
N PRO A 843 3.87 -13.70 2.13
CA PRO A 843 4.04 -14.17 3.51
C PRO A 843 3.34 -15.49 3.85
N SER A 844 2.39 -15.96 3.03
CA SER A 844 1.54 -17.13 3.31
C SER A 844 1.74 -18.31 2.36
N LYS A 845 2.40 -18.11 1.21
CA LYS A 845 2.66 -19.12 0.18
C LYS A 845 4.13 -19.14 -0.24
N PRO A 846 4.71 -20.32 -0.57
CA PRO A 846 5.98 -20.40 -1.27
C PRO A 846 6.02 -19.59 -2.58
N LEU A 847 7.12 -18.85 -2.82
CA LEU A 847 7.30 -17.99 -4.00
C LEU A 847 7.02 -18.67 -5.36
N PRO A 848 7.35 -19.97 -5.59
CA PRO A 848 6.99 -20.65 -6.83
C PRO A 848 5.48 -20.65 -7.11
N LEU A 849 4.65 -20.87 -6.09
CA LEU A 849 3.18 -20.91 -6.25
C LEU A 849 2.61 -19.54 -6.56
N VAL A 850 3.14 -18.47 -5.94
CA VAL A 850 2.69 -17.09 -6.23
C VAL A 850 3.11 -16.67 -7.65
N ARG A 851 4.32 -17.02 -8.10
CA ARG A 851 4.76 -16.80 -9.49
C ARG A 851 3.87 -17.55 -10.48
N GLU A 852 3.53 -18.80 -10.20
CA GLU A 852 2.59 -19.59 -11.01
C GLU A 852 1.20 -18.96 -11.04
N GLN A 853 0.67 -18.51 -9.90
CA GLN A 853 -0.66 -17.90 -9.79
C GLN A 853 -0.76 -16.61 -10.62
N VAL A 854 0.20 -15.68 -10.47
CA VAL A 854 0.26 -14.44 -11.28
C VAL A 854 0.42 -14.74 -12.77
N THR A 855 1.27 -15.72 -13.13
CA THR A 855 1.45 -16.14 -14.53
C THR A 855 0.16 -16.74 -15.12
N ASN A 856 -0.56 -17.55 -14.34
CA ASN A 856 -1.84 -18.13 -14.74
C ASN A 856 -2.95 -17.09 -14.93
N LEU A 857 -2.99 -16.01 -14.12
CA LEU A 857 -3.93 -14.90 -14.34
C LEU A 857 -3.73 -14.25 -15.72
N CYS A 858 -2.48 -13.95 -16.08
CA CYS A 858 -2.12 -13.42 -17.40
C CYS A 858 -2.49 -14.39 -18.54
N ILE A 859 -2.18 -15.68 -18.38
CA ILE A 859 -2.54 -16.71 -19.37
C ILE A 859 -4.07 -16.82 -19.53
N ASN A 860 -4.84 -16.77 -18.44
CA ASN A 860 -6.30 -16.94 -18.48
C ASN A 860 -7.01 -15.82 -19.26
N ALA A 861 -6.64 -14.55 -19.02
CA ALA A 861 -7.22 -13.42 -19.73
C ALA A 861 -6.91 -13.48 -21.25
N LEU A 862 -5.67 -13.80 -21.62
CA LEU A 862 -5.24 -13.90 -23.01
C LEU A 862 -5.82 -15.14 -23.73
N PHE A 863 -5.94 -16.26 -23.02
CA PHE A 863 -6.65 -17.45 -23.49
C PHE A 863 -8.12 -17.15 -23.80
N SER A 864 -8.83 -16.46 -22.90
CA SER A 864 -10.22 -16.06 -23.10
C SER A 864 -10.38 -15.16 -24.32
N TYR A 865 -9.55 -14.12 -24.44
CA TYR A 865 -9.56 -13.25 -25.62
C TYR A 865 -9.32 -14.04 -26.92
N ARG A 866 -8.35 -14.96 -26.92
CA ARG A 866 -8.06 -15.82 -28.08
C ARG A 866 -9.22 -16.76 -28.43
N LYS A 867 -9.86 -17.37 -27.42
CA LYS A 867 -10.95 -18.35 -27.60
C LYS A 867 -12.26 -17.72 -28.06
N PHE A 868 -12.59 -16.51 -27.58
CA PHE A 868 -13.92 -15.93 -27.76
C PHE A 868 -13.95 -14.63 -28.59
N CYS A 869 -12.84 -13.88 -28.70
CA CYS A 869 -12.82 -12.59 -29.39
C CYS A 869 -11.96 -12.59 -30.67
N ALA A 870 -10.89 -13.39 -30.72
CA ALA A 870 -9.93 -13.43 -31.83
C ALA A 870 -9.91 -14.80 -32.55
N THR A 871 -11.08 -15.30 -32.94
CA THR A 871 -11.26 -16.66 -33.48
C THR A 871 -10.73 -16.88 -34.91
N VAL A 872 -10.59 -15.82 -35.71
CA VAL A 872 -10.30 -15.92 -37.17
C VAL A 872 -8.79 -16.07 -37.47
N SER A 873 -7.90 -15.69 -36.55
CA SER A 873 -6.45 -15.72 -36.75
C SER A 873 -5.85 -17.14 -36.65
N SER A 874 -4.78 -17.42 -37.40
CA SER A 874 -4.20 -18.79 -37.48
C SER A 874 -3.62 -19.25 -36.14
N SER A 875 -3.70 -20.56 -35.86
CA SER A 875 -3.40 -21.13 -34.52
C SER A 875 -2.04 -20.67 -33.96
N GLY A 876 -0.98 -20.72 -34.77
CA GLY A 876 0.38 -20.33 -34.40
C GLY A 876 0.62 -18.82 -34.16
N GLN A 877 -0.40 -17.95 -34.27
CA GLN A 877 -0.28 -16.53 -33.92
C GLN A 877 -0.73 -16.27 -32.46
N LEU A 878 0.11 -15.55 -31.71
CA LEU A 878 -0.27 -14.97 -30.41
C LEU A 878 -0.99 -13.65 -30.67
N ILE A 879 -2.32 -13.64 -30.54
CA ILE A 879 -3.12 -12.42 -30.65
C ILE A 879 -3.38 -11.87 -29.25
N LEU A 880 -3.00 -10.61 -29.00
CA LEU A 880 -3.23 -9.90 -27.75
C LEU A 880 -4.35 -8.86 -27.95
N PRO A 881 -5.18 -8.57 -26.92
CA PRO A 881 -6.06 -7.41 -26.96
C PRO A 881 -5.22 -6.15 -26.73
N GLU A 882 -5.48 -5.09 -27.51
CA GLU A 882 -4.71 -3.84 -27.48
C GLU A 882 -4.56 -3.26 -26.07
N ALA A 883 -5.66 -3.25 -25.29
CA ALA A 883 -5.69 -2.75 -23.92
C ALA A 883 -4.85 -3.55 -22.91
N LEU A 884 -4.41 -4.79 -23.23
CA LEU A 884 -3.56 -5.61 -22.36
C LEU A 884 -2.27 -6.08 -23.05
N LYS A 885 -1.85 -5.43 -24.15
CA LYS A 885 -0.68 -5.86 -24.96
C LYS A 885 0.63 -5.95 -24.17
N LEU A 886 0.79 -5.14 -23.11
CA LEU A 886 1.95 -5.13 -22.21
C LEU A 886 1.77 -6.02 -20.96
N LEU A 887 0.60 -6.63 -20.74
CA LEU A 887 0.35 -7.48 -19.57
C LEU A 887 1.35 -8.65 -19.45
N PRO A 888 1.79 -9.32 -20.54
CA PRO A 888 2.88 -10.30 -20.46
C PRO A 888 4.20 -9.71 -19.95
N LEU A 889 4.56 -8.50 -20.38
CA LEU A 889 5.81 -7.83 -19.98
C LEU A 889 5.80 -7.47 -18.50
N TYR A 890 4.71 -6.84 -18.02
CA TYR A 890 4.57 -6.49 -16.61
C TYR A 890 4.44 -7.74 -15.71
N THR A 891 3.82 -8.82 -16.22
CA THR A 891 3.80 -10.13 -15.54
C THR A 891 5.22 -10.69 -15.37
N LEU A 892 6.03 -10.70 -16.43
CA LEU A 892 7.43 -11.15 -16.37
C LEU A 892 8.23 -10.28 -15.39
N ALA A 893 8.08 -8.96 -15.48
CA ALA A 893 8.71 -7.98 -14.58
C ALA A 893 8.40 -8.28 -13.11
N LEU A 894 7.12 -8.51 -12.78
CA LEU A 894 6.69 -8.90 -11.44
C LEU A 894 7.36 -10.20 -10.98
N THR A 895 7.49 -11.23 -11.83
CA THR A 895 8.19 -12.48 -11.44
C THR A 895 9.70 -12.32 -11.21
N LYS A 896 10.33 -11.25 -11.72
CA LYS A 896 11.75 -10.91 -11.51
C LYS A 896 11.98 -9.86 -10.40
N SER A 897 10.93 -9.17 -9.97
CA SER A 897 11.00 -8.16 -8.90
C SER A 897 11.42 -8.74 -7.54
N THR A 898 11.91 -7.89 -6.63
CA THR A 898 12.34 -8.23 -5.26
C THR A 898 11.34 -9.08 -4.47
N GLY A 899 10.03 -8.90 -4.71
CA GLY A 899 8.98 -9.71 -4.09
C GLY A 899 9.05 -11.20 -4.44
N LEU A 900 9.25 -11.53 -5.71
CA LEU A 900 9.06 -12.88 -6.25
C LEU A 900 10.33 -13.58 -6.75
N ARG A 901 11.43 -12.84 -6.98
CA ARG A 901 12.75 -13.46 -7.26
C ARG A 901 13.22 -14.26 -6.04
N THR A 902 13.98 -15.34 -6.27
CA THR A 902 14.50 -16.22 -5.21
C THR A 902 15.47 -15.47 -4.29
N GLU A 903 16.41 -14.74 -4.87
CA GLU A 903 17.50 -14.05 -4.16
C GLU A 903 17.05 -12.74 -3.50
N GLY A 904 17.57 -12.43 -2.32
CA GLY A 904 17.33 -11.15 -1.66
C GLY A 904 17.13 -11.27 -0.15
N LYS A 905 17.39 -10.17 0.56
CA LYS A 905 17.33 -10.14 2.02
C LYS A 905 15.88 -10.18 2.51
N ILE A 906 15.66 -10.79 3.68
CA ILE A 906 14.33 -10.92 4.28
C ILE A 906 13.70 -9.53 4.51
N ASP A 907 14.49 -8.59 5.01
CA ASP A 907 14.05 -7.20 5.22
C ASP A 907 13.77 -6.45 3.91
N GLU A 908 14.56 -6.67 2.86
CA GLU A 908 14.35 -6.07 1.53
C GLU A 908 13.02 -6.53 0.91
N ARG A 909 12.74 -7.84 0.97
CA ARG A 909 11.48 -8.43 0.51
C ARG A 909 10.30 -8.00 1.39
N SER A 910 10.49 -7.91 2.70
CA SER A 910 9.48 -7.43 3.65
C SER A 910 9.14 -5.95 3.42
N PHE A 911 10.14 -5.10 3.16
CA PHE A 911 9.94 -3.70 2.78
C PHE A 911 9.13 -3.60 1.48
N TRP A 912 9.50 -4.36 0.44
CA TRP A 912 8.76 -4.37 -0.84
C TRP A 912 7.28 -4.73 -0.67
N ILE A 913 6.96 -5.75 0.15
CA ILE A 913 5.57 -6.16 0.46
C ILE A 913 4.78 -5.01 1.11
N ASN A 914 5.39 -4.31 2.07
CA ASN A 914 4.77 -3.16 2.74
C ASN A 914 4.55 -1.98 1.78
N TYR A 915 5.57 -1.65 0.98
CA TYR A 915 5.51 -0.55 0.02
C TYR A 915 4.40 -0.77 -1.03
N VAL A 916 4.34 -1.97 -1.62
CA VAL A 916 3.29 -2.38 -2.57
C VAL A 916 1.88 -2.28 -1.98
N SER A 917 1.72 -2.56 -0.68
CA SER A 917 0.40 -2.63 -0.03
C SER A 917 -0.38 -1.31 -0.19
N SER A 918 0.29 -0.16 -0.04
CA SER A 918 -0.33 1.17 -0.23
C SER A 918 -0.05 1.82 -1.61
N LEU A 919 0.80 1.24 -2.45
CA LEU A 919 1.26 1.82 -3.72
C LEU A 919 0.15 2.16 -4.72
N SER A 920 0.30 3.27 -5.45
CA SER A 920 -0.62 3.73 -6.50
C SER A 920 -0.29 3.17 -7.89
N ALA A 921 -1.26 3.17 -8.81
CA ALA A 921 -1.07 2.66 -10.17
C ALA A 921 0.07 3.35 -10.97
N PRO A 922 0.26 4.69 -10.92
CA PRO A 922 1.37 5.36 -11.60
C PRO A 922 2.76 4.90 -11.13
N LEU A 923 2.87 4.42 -9.88
CA LEU A 923 4.13 3.96 -9.27
C LEU A 923 4.30 2.43 -9.32
N ALA A 924 3.22 1.68 -9.59
CA ALA A 924 3.22 0.22 -9.63
C ALA A 924 4.07 -0.36 -10.78
N ILE A 925 4.07 0.27 -11.95
CA ILE A 925 4.84 -0.18 -13.12
C ILE A 925 6.35 0.12 -12.95
N PRO A 926 6.80 1.35 -12.62
CA PRO A 926 8.22 1.66 -12.38
C PRO A 926 8.92 0.75 -11.37
N LEU A 927 8.20 0.28 -10.34
CA LEU A 927 8.73 -0.60 -9.29
C LEU A 927 9.13 -1.99 -9.80
N VAL A 928 8.52 -2.48 -10.89
CA VAL A 928 8.83 -3.79 -11.49
C VAL A 928 9.54 -3.69 -12.83
N TYR A 929 9.19 -2.68 -13.63
CA TYR A 929 9.73 -2.39 -14.94
C TYR A 929 10.28 -0.94 -14.90
N PRO A 930 11.53 -0.76 -14.45
CA PRO A 930 12.15 0.55 -14.31
C PRO A 930 12.36 1.25 -15.67
N ARG A 931 12.76 2.52 -15.64
CA ARG A 931 13.11 3.28 -16.84
C ARG A 931 14.64 3.43 -16.93
N MET A 932 15.23 3.08 -18.08
CA MET A 932 16.67 3.23 -18.35
C MET A 932 16.91 4.33 -19.39
N LEU A 933 17.98 5.11 -19.18
CA LEU A 933 18.41 6.23 -20.01
C LEU A 933 19.93 6.14 -20.26
N ALA A 934 20.37 6.40 -21.48
CA ALA A 934 21.75 6.82 -21.71
C ALA A 934 21.94 8.23 -21.15
N ILE A 935 23.00 8.46 -20.36
CA ILE A 935 23.32 9.78 -19.78
C ILE A 935 24.69 10.33 -20.19
N HIS A 936 25.41 9.59 -21.04
CA HIS A 936 26.72 9.97 -21.56
C HIS A 936 26.65 10.95 -22.76
N ASP A 937 25.46 11.14 -23.34
CA ASP A 937 25.23 11.85 -24.60
C ASP A 937 24.08 12.90 -24.52
N LEU A 938 23.63 13.28 -23.31
CA LEU A 938 22.47 14.18 -23.13
C LEU A 938 22.68 15.57 -23.76
N ASP A 939 23.92 16.05 -23.83
CA ASP A 939 24.29 17.33 -24.46
C ASP A 939 24.30 17.28 -26.01
N SER A 940 24.01 16.12 -26.61
CA SER A 940 23.74 15.97 -28.05
C SER A 940 22.25 15.95 -28.41
N LYS A 941 21.35 16.01 -27.42
CA LYS A 941 19.88 15.84 -27.58
C LYS A 941 19.09 17.12 -27.25
N GLU A 942 19.67 18.29 -27.51
CA GLU A 942 19.05 19.58 -27.19
C GLU A 942 17.80 19.90 -28.05
N ASP A 943 17.65 19.29 -29.22
CA ASP A 943 16.49 19.43 -30.11
C ASP A 943 15.25 18.59 -29.68
N GLU A 944 15.33 17.76 -28.63
CA GLU A 944 14.15 17.02 -28.15
C GLU A 944 13.21 17.93 -27.33
N GLU A 945 11.92 17.98 -27.72
CA GLU A 945 10.85 18.77 -27.07
C GLU A 945 10.57 18.33 -25.60
N SER A 946 11.14 17.21 -25.16
CA SER A 946 10.99 16.65 -23.81
C SER A 946 12.25 16.85 -22.96
N VAL A 947 12.07 17.20 -21.68
CA VAL A 947 13.17 17.30 -20.71
C VAL A 947 13.81 15.94 -20.43
N ILE A 948 13.02 14.85 -20.43
CA ILE A 948 13.54 13.48 -20.32
C ILE A 948 13.62 12.87 -21.73
N PRO A 949 14.79 12.37 -22.18
CA PRO A 949 14.91 11.75 -23.48
C PRO A 949 14.29 10.34 -23.53
N SER A 950 14.26 9.75 -24.74
CA SER A 950 13.70 8.41 -24.96
C SER A 950 14.33 7.31 -24.08
N PHE A 951 13.48 6.42 -23.53
CA PHE A 951 13.90 5.32 -22.67
C PHE A 951 14.41 4.12 -23.47
N LEU A 952 15.49 3.51 -23.00
CA LEU A 952 16.05 2.28 -23.56
C LEU A 952 15.28 1.03 -23.08
N PRO A 953 15.14 -0.02 -23.90
CA PRO A 953 14.70 -1.34 -23.48
C PRO A 953 15.51 -1.91 -22.31
N LEU A 954 14.89 -2.77 -21.50
CA LEU A 954 15.55 -3.38 -20.33
C LEU A 954 16.27 -4.68 -20.72
N SER A 955 17.24 -4.55 -21.63
CA SER A 955 18.14 -5.61 -22.08
C SER A 955 19.59 -5.11 -22.13
N SER A 956 20.53 -6.00 -21.77
CA SER A 956 21.96 -5.75 -21.88
C SER A 956 22.46 -5.53 -23.30
N GLU A 957 21.68 -5.84 -24.35
CA GLU A 957 22.02 -5.51 -25.74
C GLU A 957 22.08 -3.99 -26.02
N HIS A 958 21.52 -3.17 -25.14
CA HIS A 958 21.58 -1.69 -25.22
C HIS A 958 22.63 -1.06 -24.29
N ILE A 959 23.44 -1.86 -23.59
CA ILE A 959 24.48 -1.40 -22.66
C ILE A 959 25.86 -1.63 -23.28
N SER A 960 26.55 -0.54 -23.63
CA SER A 960 27.93 -0.57 -24.12
C SER A 960 28.93 -0.31 -22.99
N ASP A 961 30.19 -0.67 -23.21
CA ASP A 961 31.26 -0.54 -22.22
C ASP A 961 31.89 0.86 -22.16
N ASP A 962 31.65 1.68 -23.20
CA ASP A 962 32.01 3.09 -23.31
C ASP A 962 30.90 4.05 -22.86
N GLY A 963 29.72 3.51 -22.49
CA GLY A 963 28.54 4.27 -22.09
C GLY A 963 28.35 4.44 -20.57
N VAL A 964 27.65 5.51 -20.21
CA VAL A 964 27.11 5.75 -18.86
C VAL A 964 25.59 5.76 -18.90
N TYR A 965 24.95 5.06 -17.95
CA TYR A 965 23.52 4.79 -17.96
C TYR A 965 22.87 5.08 -16.60
N LEU A 966 21.67 5.64 -16.63
CA LEU A 966 20.82 5.89 -15.46
C LEU A 966 19.58 4.98 -15.52
N LEU A 967 19.30 4.27 -14.43
CA LEU A 967 18.10 3.44 -14.28
C LEU A 967 17.34 3.87 -13.01
N GLU A 968 16.04 4.18 -13.14
CA GLU A 968 15.18 4.55 -12.01
C GLU A 968 13.97 3.61 -11.87
N ASN A 969 13.70 3.20 -10.64
CA ASN A 969 12.63 2.25 -10.28
C ASN A 969 11.50 2.90 -9.46
N GLY A 970 11.39 4.23 -9.49
CA GLY A 970 10.48 5.01 -8.65
C GLY A 970 10.86 5.17 -7.17
N HIS A 971 11.98 4.56 -6.71
CA HIS A 971 12.45 4.67 -5.33
C HIS A 971 13.95 5.03 -5.22
N ASP A 972 14.79 4.40 -6.03
CA ASP A 972 16.22 4.66 -6.19
C ASP A 972 16.54 5.00 -7.66
N CYS A 973 17.68 5.67 -7.85
CA CYS A 973 18.42 5.77 -9.11
C CYS A 973 19.70 4.94 -9.03
N LEU A 974 19.93 4.07 -10.00
CA LEU A 974 21.18 3.35 -10.19
C LEU A 974 21.93 3.98 -11.38
N ILE A 975 23.20 4.31 -11.20
CA ILE A 975 24.08 4.80 -12.29
C ILE A 975 25.10 3.71 -12.61
N TYR A 976 25.04 3.15 -13.81
CA TYR A 976 26.06 2.25 -14.34
C TYR A 976 27.09 3.02 -15.16
N VAL A 977 28.36 2.72 -14.92
CA VAL A 977 29.52 3.28 -15.63
C VAL A 977 30.30 2.10 -16.22
N GLY A 978 30.47 2.07 -17.55
CA GLY A 978 31.30 1.07 -18.21
C GLY A 978 32.81 1.32 -18.00
N ASP A 979 33.65 0.30 -18.23
CA ASP A 979 35.09 0.39 -17.97
C ASP A 979 35.82 1.28 -18.99
N SER A 980 35.25 1.38 -20.20
CA SER A 980 35.85 2.02 -21.38
C SER A 980 35.33 3.44 -21.64
N VAL A 981 34.61 4.04 -20.69
CA VAL A 981 33.99 5.37 -20.82
C VAL A 981 35.04 6.46 -21.04
N ASN A 982 34.80 7.36 -21.99
CA ASN A 982 35.69 8.48 -22.29
C ASN A 982 35.93 9.37 -21.02
N PRO A 983 37.20 9.58 -20.60
CA PRO A 983 37.54 10.40 -19.43
C PRO A 983 36.97 11.83 -19.43
N ASP A 984 36.70 12.43 -20.59
CA ASP A 984 36.04 13.74 -20.66
C ASP A 984 34.56 13.67 -20.24
N ILE A 985 33.87 12.56 -20.50
CA ILE A 985 32.50 12.30 -20.03
C ILE A 985 32.52 12.06 -18.52
N VAL A 986 33.50 11.28 -18.02
CA VAL A 986 33.69 11.08 -16.58
C VAL A 986 33.89 12.42 -15.85
N ARG A 987 34.75 13.29 -16.39
CA ARG A 987 35.02 14.62 -15.82
C ARG A 987 33.80 15.54 -15.89
N LYS A 988 33.05 15.53 -17.00
CA LYS A 988 31.78 16.29 -17.14
C LYS A 988 30.72 15.85 -16.12
N LEU A 989 30.55 14.54 -15.90
CA LEU A 989 29.46 13.99 -15.07
C LEU A 989 29.79 13.92 -13.57
N PHE A 990 31.01 13.50 -13.23
CA PHE A 990 31.41 13.14 -11.86
C PHE A 990 32.51 14.04 -11.28
N GLY A 991 33.11 14.93 -12.07
CA GLY A 991 34.15 15.87 -11.63
C GLY A 991 35.54 15.27 -11.39
N VAL A 992 35.70 13.96 -11.60
CA VAL A 992 36.96 13.20 -11.42
C VAL A 992 37.60 12.82 -12.76
N SER A 993 38.86 12.38 -12.75
CA SER A 993 39.65 12.13 -13.97
C SER A 993 39.47 10.72 -14.54
N THR A 994 39.17 9.74 -13.70
CA THR A 994 39.02 8.32 -14.06
C THR A 994 37.79 7.69 -13.40
N VAL A 995 37.33 6.55 -13.93
CA VAL A 995 36.21 5.79 -13.34
C VAL A 995 36.54 5.30 -11.93
N ASP A 996 37.82 5.01 -11.65
CA ASP A 996 38.27 4.54 -10.34
C ASP A 996 38.13 5.57 -9.24
N GLU A 997 38.35 6.85 -9.54
CA GLU A 997 38.20 7.97 -8.62
C GLU A 997 36.74 8.23 -8.16
N ILE A 998 35.72 7.71 -8.85
CA ILE A 998 34.31 8.00 -8.54
C ILE A 998 33.93 7.38 -7.17
N PRO A 999 33.54 8.18 -6.15
CA PRO A 999 33.20 7.66 -4.83
C PRO A 999 32.02 6.68 -4.83
N THR A 1000 32.15 5.57 -4.11
CA THR A 1000 31.07 4.57 -3.94
C THR A 1000 29.80 5.17 -3.31
N LEU A 1001 29.97 6.14 -2.41
CA LEU A 1001 28.88 6.95 -1.84
C LEU A 1001 28.67 8.20 -2.70
N PHE A 1002 28.07 8.02 -3.88
CA PHE A 1002 27.80 9.11 -4.81
C PHE A 1002 26.61 9.97 -4.35
N VAL A 1003 26.84 11.29 -4.30
CA VAL A 1003 25.80 12.32 -4.19
C VAL A 1003 25.86 13.15 -5.47
N LEU A 1004 24.73 13.29 -6.17
CA LEU A 1004 24.68 14.07 -7.41
C LEU A 1004 24.96 15.55 -7.10
N GLN A 1005 26.03 16.07 -7.70
CA GLN A 1005 26.36 17.49 -7.72
C GLN A 1005 25.98 18.10 -9.09
N GLN A 1006 25.79 19.42 -9.13
CA GLN A 1006 25.67 20.16 -10.39
C GLN A 1006 27.01 20.83 -10.68
N LEU A 1007 27.69 20.36 -11.72
CA LEU A 1007 28.96 20.92 -12.18
C LEU A 1007 28.72 21.98 -13.26
N GLU A 1008 29.66 22.90 -13.43
CA GLU A 1008 29.56 24.00 -14.40
C GLU A 1008 29.89 23.56 -15.85
N ASN A 1009 29.11 22.61 -16.37
CA ASN A 1009 29.11 22.19 -17.78
C ASN A 1009 27.69 21.78 -18.25
N PRO A 1010 27.41 21.78 -19.57
CA PRO A 1010 26.07 21.47 -20.09
C PRO A 1010 25.56 20.08 -19.71
N LEU A 1011 26.40 19.05 -19.86
CA LEU A 1011 26.01 17.65 -19.61
C LEU A 1011 25.58 17.40 -18.15
N SER A 1012 26.30 17.96 -17.18
CA SER A 1012 25.94 17.88 -15.76
C SER A 1012 24.64 18.64 -15.45
N LYS A 1013 24.44 19.81 -16.06
CA LYS A 1013 23.20 20.59 -15.91
C LYS A 1013 22.00 19.85 -16.48
N LYS A 1014 22.12 19.30 -17.70
CA LYS A 1014 21.06 18.49 -18.34
C LYS A 1014 20.74 17.23 -17.54
N LEU A 1015 21.74 16.55 -16.96
CA LEU A 1015 21.49 15.43 -16.04
C LEU A 1015 20.70 15.87 -14.80
N ASN A 1016 21.02 17.02 -14.20
CA ASN A 1016 20.29 17.55 -13.04
C ASN A 1016 18.85 17.95 -13.41
N GLU A 1017 18.61 18.50 -14.60
CA GLU A 1017 17.25 18.76 -15.14
C GLU A 1017 16.45 17.46 -15.29
N VAL A 1018 16.99 16.45 -15.97
CA VAL A 1018 16.38 15.12 -16.15
C VAL A 1018 16.04 14.50 -14.79
N VAL A 1019 16.97 14.51 -13.84
CA VAL A 1019 16.78 13.93 -12.50
C VAL A 1019 15.70 14.67 -11.71
N ASN A 1020 15.62 16.01 -11.81
CA ASN A 1020 14.62 16.79 -11.11
C ASN A 1020 13.22 16.61 -11.72
N GLU A 1021 13.11 16.47 -13.04
CA GLU A 1021 11.85 16.13 -13.72
C GLU A 1021 11.39 14.69 -13.37
N ILE A 1022 12.30 13.72 -13.31
CA ILE A 1022 11.96 12.37 -12.80
C ILE A 1022 11.48 12.45 -11.34
N ARG A 1023 12.16 13.20 -10.46
CA ARG A 1023 11.73 13.38 -9.07
C ARG A 1023 10.35 14.05 -8.96
N ARG A 1024 10.04 15.03 -9.82
CA ARG A 1024 8.70 15.62 -9.95
C ARG A 1024 7.65 14.58 -10.33
N GLN A 1025 7.94 13.71 -11.31
CA GLN A 1025 7.05 12.63 -11.74
C GLN A 1025 6.83 11.53 -10.68
N ARG A 1026 7.75 11.39 -9.70
CA ARG A 1026 7.67 10.38 -8.63
C ARG A 1026 7.18 10.91 -7.29
N PHE A 1027 7.13 12.24 -7.10
CA PHE A 1027 6.87 12.90 -5.81
C PHE A 1027 7.79 12.39 -4.67
N CYS A 1028 9.00 11.96 -4.99
CA CYS A 1028 9.93 11.36 -4.03
C CYS A 1028 11.39 11.77 -4.28
N TYR A 1029 12.20 11.75 -3.21
CA TYR A 1029 13.65 11.92 -3.37
C TYR A 1029 14.30 10.58 -3.71
N LEU A 1030 14.74 10.44 -4.95
CA LEU A 1030 15.50 9.29 -5.43
C LEU A 1030 16.95 9.37 -4.91
N ARG A 1031 17.36 8.35 -4.14
CA ARG A 1031 18.75 8.10 -3.71
C ARG A 1031 19.55 7.54 -4.88
N PHE A 1032 20.81 7.96 -5.01
CA PHE A 1032 21.72 7.39 -6.00
C PHE A 1032 22.52 6.21 -5.46
N LYS A 1033 22.78 5.23 -6.33
CA LYS A 1033 23.64 4.06 -6.09
C LYS A 1033 24.55 3.88 -7.32
N LEU A 1034 25.87 3.88 -7.10
CA LEU A 1034 26.84 3.67 -8.18
C LEU A 1034 27.01 2.17 -8.45
N CYS A 1035 26.93 1.79 -9.72
CA CYS A 1035 27.03 0.43 -10.21
C CYS A 1035 28.27 0.32 -11.11
N ARG A 1036 29.27 -0.43 -10.66
CA ARG A 1036 30.46 -0.77 -11.45
C ARG A 1036 30.37 -2.23 -11.90
N LYS A 1037 31.02 -2.54 -13.02
CA LYS A 1037 31.17 -3.92 -13.53
C LYS A 1037 31.99 -4.77 -12.55
N GLY A 1038 31.74 -6.07 -12.48
CA GLY A 1038 32.39 -6.99 -11.52
C GLY A 1038 31.89 -6.86 -10.07
N ASP A 1039 31.54 -5.65 -9.62
CA ASP A 1039 30.99 -5.42 -8.28
C ASP A 1039 29.56 -5.97 -8.10
N PRO A 1040 29.15 -6.29 -6.84
CA PRO A 1040 27.76 -6.64 -6.53
C PRO A 1040 26.72 -5.59 -6.93
N SER A 1041 27.12 -4.31 -7.02
CA SER A 1041 26.25 -3.23 -7.51
C SER A 1041 26.01 -3.30 -9.03
N GLY A 1042 26.99 -3.74 -9.82
CA GLY A 1042 26.80 -4.08 -11.23
C GLY A 1042 25.87 -5.27 -11.41
N VAL A 1043 26.03 -6.34 -10.61
CA VAL A 1043 25.11 -7.49 -10.62
C VAL A 1043 23.67 -7.06 -10.30
N LEU A 1044 23.49 -6.13 -9.35
CA LEU A 1044 22.18 -5.53 -9.08
C LEU A 1044 21.63 -4.74 -10.28
N PHE A 1045 22.45 -3.94 -10.96
CA PHE A 1045 22.03 -3.20 -12.16
C PHE A 1045 21.56 -4.14 -13.28
N PHE A 1046 22.36 -5.15 -13.63
CA PHE A 1046 21.98 -6.13 -14.65
C PHE A 1046 20.79 -7.01 -14.23
N SER A 1047 20.48 -7.16 -12.93
CA SER A 1047 19.26 -7.83 -12.48
C SER A 1047 17.96 -7.08 -12.85
N TYR A 1048 18.06 -5.79 -13.19
CA TYR A 1048 16.96 -4.98 -13.73
C TYR A 1048 16.88 -5.03 -15.27
N MET A 1049 17.71 -5.82 -15.97
CA MET A 1049 17.47 -6.14 -17.38
C MET A 1049 16.34 -7.16 -17.49
N ILE A 1050 15.10 -6.69 -17.27
CA ILE A 1050 13.89 -7.49 -17.12
C ILE A 1050 13.60 -8.37 -18.35
N GLU A 1051 14.09 -8.01 -19.53
CA GLU A 1051 13.84 -8.75 -20.76
C GLU A 1051 14.88 -9.86 -21.00
N ASP A 1052 16.05 -9.77 -20.39
CA ASP A 1052 17.13 -10.74 -20.50
C ASP A 1052 16.81 -12.05 -19.76
N LYS A 1053 17.55 -13.11 -20.09
CA LYS A 1053 17.39 -14.40 -19.44
C LYS A 1053 18.03 -14.40 -18.05
N SER A 1054 17.21 -14.50 -17.01
CA SER A 1054 17.66 -14.57 -15.62
C SER A 1054 17.90 -16.02 -15.16
N ALA A 1055 18.69 -16.22 -14.10
CA ALA A 1055 18.83 -17.52 -13.45
C ALA A 1055 17.44 -18.07 -13.04
N GLY A 1056 17.08 -19.26 -13.54
CA GLY A 1056 15.77 -19.88 -13.28
C GLY A 1056 14.54 -19.12 -13.83
N GLY A 1057 14.73 -18.22 -14.80
CA GLY A 1057 13.66 -17.45 -15.43
C GLY A 1057 13.77 -17.38 -16.96
N PHE A 1058 12.75 -16.81 -17.59
CA PHE A 1058 12.65 -16.65 -19.04
C PHE A 1058 13.18 -15.26 -19.48
N SER A 1059 13.72 -15.16 -20.70
CA SER A 1059 13.73 -13.87 -21.42
C SER A 1059 12.30 -13.45 -21.83
N TYR A 1060 12.10 -12.22 -22.29
CA TYR A 1060 10.77 -11.78 -22.72
C TYR A 1060 10.24 -12.59 -23.92
N VAL A 1061 11.11 -12.89 -24.89
CA VAL A 1061 10.78 -13.77 -26.04
C VAL A 1061 10.41 -15.18 -25.57
N GLU A 1062 11.19 -15.77 -24.65
CA GLU A 1062 10.90 -17.09 -24.08
C GLU A 1062 9.58 -17.09 -23.29
N PHE A 1063 9.25 -16.01 -22.59
CA PHE A 1063 8.00 -15.87 -21.85
C PHE A 1063 6.79 -15.76 -22.77
N LEU A 1064 6.87 -15.00 -23.86
CA LEU A 1064 5.81 -14.95 -24.88
C LEU A 1064 5.57 -16.33 -25.52
N ILE A 1065 6.64 -17.08 -25.81
CA ILE A 1065 6.55 -18.46 -26.29
C ILE A 1065 5.89 -19.38 -25.23
N HIS A 1066 6.25 -19.23 -23.95
CA HIS A 1066 5.61 -19.97 -22.86
C HIS A 1066 4.10 -19.67 -22.79
N VAL A 1067 3.72 -18.39 -22.72
CA VAL A 1067 2.31 -17.96 -22.65
C VAL A 1067 1.53 -18.47 -23.86
N HIS A 1068 2.07 -18.33 -25.08
CA HIS A 1068 1.44 -18.86 -26.29
C HIS A 1068 1.24 -20.37 -26.22
N ARG A 1069 2.26 -21.14 -25.80
CA ARG A 1069 2.15 -22.61 -25.64
C ARG A 1069 1.07 -23.00 -24.63
N GLN A 1070 0.96 -22.29 -23.50
CA GLN A 1070 -0.09 -22.57 -22.52
C GLN A 1070 -1.49 -22.21 -23.04
N ILE A 1071 -1.62 -21.16 -23.87
CA ILE A 1071 -2.86 -20.85 -24.57
C ILE A 1071 -3.23 -21.97 -25.56
N GLN A 1072 -2.29 -22.51 -26.34
CA GLN A 1072 -2.56 -23.66 -27.22
C GLN A 1072 -2.99 -24.91 -26.43
N ASN A 1073 -2.30 -25.22 -25.33
CA ASN A 1073 -2.67 -26.34 -24.45
C ASN A 1073 -4.13 -26.22 -23.97
N LYS A 1074 -4.55 -25.02 -23.53
CA LYS A 1074 -5.93 -24.75 -23.09
C LYS A 1074 -6.96 -24.65 -24.23
N MET A 1075 -6.51 -24.51 -25.48
CA MET A 1075 -7.37 -24.57 -26.68
C MET A 1075 -7.55 -26.00 -27.20
N ALA A 1076 -6.64 -26.91 -26.85
CA ALA A 1076 -6.71 -28.35 -27.18
C ALA A 1076 -7.43 -29.20 -26.12
N SER A 1077 -7.69 -28.63 -24.93
CA SER A 1077 -8.48 -29.19 -23.82
C SER A 1077 -9.92 -28.65 -23.79
#